data_AF-A0A8J5BEW4-F1
#
_entry.id   AF-A0A8J5BEW4-F1
#
_cell.length_a   1.000
_cell.length_b   1.000
_cell.length_c   1.000
_cell.angle_alpha   90.00
_cell.angle_beta   90.00
_cell.angle_gamma   90.00
#
_symmetry.space_group_name_H-M   'P 1'
#
loop_
_entity.id
_entity.type
_entity.pdbx_description
1 polymer ?
#
loop_
_entity_poly.entity_id
_entity_poly.type
_entity_poly.pdbx_seq_one_letter_code
_entity_poly.pdbx_strand_id
1 'polypeptide(L)'
;MAIPFSPAEEVETSGVGIGDVYDATSLGRWKDSRLEMLVRLAPCVRVSKWTETEGAAQTIIGGGSLAVEGLSGSRLDRGARISQSLFSLLAGCLTLRQAKRMVVEMVVLTESGNAVAKLGPATNEKDSEKLRLIEEVTENTDAVQGKVLAEILRRNAETEYLRRYGLDGATDRTAFKAKVPVVAYEDLQPDIQRIANGDRSAILSAHPISEFLTSSGTSAGERKLIPTIKEDLDRRQLLYSLQMPVLNCYVPGLDQGKGLYFLFVKSEMKTPGELTARPVLTSYYNSEHFKNRPYDPYNVYTSPTAAILCTDAFQSMYAQMLCGLLQRVDVLRVGAVFASGLLRAIRFLQLHWQDLCNDIAAGSLTTKVTDPSVRAAVAELLSQPDRALAGFLAAECSKGDWAGIITRIWPNTKYLDVIVTGAMAQYISTLEYYSGGLPMVCTMYASSECYFGLNLRPICKPSEVSYTIMPNMGYFEFLPQGDGHVQDQSQQLADLADVEVGKEYELVITTYAGLNRYRVGDILRVTGFYNAAPQFRFVRRKNVLLSIESDKTDEAELQRAVEIASALLRPYDATVVEYTSHAYTKSIPGHYVIYWELLAMGTSNGEEALEALQVQRDGVMARCCLAMEEALNAVYRQSRVADGSIGPLEIRVVRGGTFEELMDYAISRGASINQYKLPRCVTFPPILELLDSRVVSTHFSPAPPTWSPHRRPAN
;
A
#
# COMPACT_ATOMS: atom_id res chain seq x y z
N MET A 1 15.98 58.01 -7.55
CA MET A 1 16.17 58.33 -6.11
C MET A 1 16.19 56.99 -5.38
N ALA A 2 17.29 56.26 -5.22
CA ALA A 2 18.62 56.56 -4.65
C ALA A 2 18.61 56.76 -3.11
N ILE A 3 18.66 55.64 -2.35
CA ILE A 3 19.70 55.19 -1.37
C ILE A 3 20.13 56.23 -0.30
N PRO A 4 20.27 55.91 1.02
CA PRO A 4 21.42 55.08 1.44
C PRO A 4 21.38 54.16 2.66
N PHE A 5 22.47 53.37 2.64
CA PHE A 5 23.00 52.28 3.45
C PHE A 5 23.95 52.76 4.57
N SER A 6 24.22 51.83 5.52
CA SER A 6 25.46 51.59 6.31
C SER A 6 25.77 52.47 7.53
N PRO A 7 26.67 52.04 8.48
CA PRO A 7 27.55 50.87 8.45
C PRO A 7 27.68 50.01 9.75
N ALA A 8 28.46 48.94 9.59
CA ALA A 8 29.02 48.04 10.60
C ALA A 8 30.24 48.64 11.34
N GLU A 9 30.56 48.08 12.52
CA GLU A 9 31.90 48.11 13.13
C GLU A 9 32.24 46.72 13.72
N GLU A 10 33.35 46.16 13.24
CA GLU A 10 34.18 45.13 13.89
C GLU A 10 35.13 45.83 14.88
N VAL A 11 35.48 45.22 16.03
CA VAL A 11 36.84 45.26 16.62
C VAL A 11 37.05 44.06 17.60
N GLU A 12 38.03 43.24 17.23
CA GLU A 12 39.12 42.57 17.98
C GLU A 12 38.95 41.82 19.33
N THR A 13 39.32 40.54 19.21
CA THR A 13 40.21 39.69 20.03
C THR A 13 40.93 40.23 21.29
N SER A 14 40.78 39.50 22.40
CA SER A 14 41.82 39.01 23.34
C SER A 14 41.10 38.09 24.35
N GLY A 15 41.60 36.97 24.89
CA GLY A 15 42.94 36.55 25.24
C GLY A 15 42.90 36.06 26.70
N VAL A 16 42.83 34.74 26.89
CA VAL A 16 43.29 33.92 28.04
C VAL A 16 42.94 34.34 29.48
N GLY A 17 42.35 33.43 30.27
CA GLY A 17 42.36 33.51 31.74
C GLY A 17 41.69 32.34 32.45
N ILE A 18 42.50 31.40 32.92
CA ILE A 18 42.15 30.28 33.82
C ILE A 18 41.85 30.84 35.23
N GLY A 19 40.86 30.26 35.94
CA GLY A 19 40.67 30.51 37.38
C GLY A 19 39.53 29.70 37.99
N ASP A 20 39.88 28.56 38.60
CA ASP A 20 39.04 27.82 39.55
C ASP A 20 38.74 28.65 40.81
N VAL A 21 37.49 28.64 41.31
CA VAL A 21 37.20 28.72 42.75
C VAL A 21 35.93 27.90 43.06
N TYR A 22 36.11 26.94 43.95
CA TYR A 22 35.09 26.16 44.67
C TYR A 22 34.18 27.05 45.54
N ASP A 23 32.89 26.71 45.64
CA ASP A 23 32.25 26.70 46.96
C ASP A 23 31.15 25.63 47.06
N ALA A 24 31.13 24.99 48.23
CA ALA A 24 30.34 23.81 48.57
C ALA A 24 29.72 24.02 49.95
N THR A 25 28.40 23.87 50.07
CA THR A 25 27.65 23.54 51.31
C THR A 25 26.20 23.25 50.87
N SER A 26 25.42 22.26 51.33
CA SER A 26 25.50 21.16 52.30
C SER A 26 24.19 20.35 52.13
N LEU A 27 24.23 19.06 51.76
CA LEU A 27 24.05 17.87 52.64
C LEU A 27 22.65 17.64 53.26
N GLY A 28 21.98 16.58 52.79
CA GLY A 28 20.94 15.81 53.49
C GLY A 28 20.85 14.37 52.95
N ARG A 29 21.27 13.39 53.77
CA ARG A 29 21.37 11.91 53.53
C ARG A 29 19.98 11.24 53.49
N TRP A 30 19.74 10.05 52.90
CA TRP A 30 20.14 8.67 53.25
C TRP A 30 20.02 7.73 52.01
N LYS A 31 21.07 7.01 51.56
CA LYS A 31 21.37 5.53 51.65
C LYS A 31 20.21 4.58 51.21
N ASP A 32 20.37 3.53 50.38
CA ASP A 32 21.52 2.64 50.13
C ASP A 32 21.40 1.81 48.82
N SER A 33 22.54 1.69 48.11
CA SER A 33 23.09 0.51 47.38
C SER A 33 22.35 -0.23 46.23
N ARG A 34 22.81 -0.05 44.97
CA ARG A 34 23.71 -0.97 44.20
C ARG A 34 23.78 -0.64 42.69
N LEU A 35 25.02 -0.73 42.16
CA LEU A 35 25.51 -0.73 40.77
C LEU A 35 25.78 0.62 40.05
N GLU A 36 27.08 0.92 39.92
CA GLU A 36 27.70 1.73 38.87
C GLU A 36 29.00 1.02 38.39
N MET A 37 29.54 1.52 37.26
CA MET A 37 30.74 1.13 36.48
C MET A 37 30.47 0.14 35.32
N LEU A 38 30.74 0.44 34.04
CA LEU A 38 31.78 1.30 33.43
C LEU A 38 31.38 1.74 32.00
N VAL A 39 31.62 3.01 31.68
CA VAL A 39 31.90 3.51 30.31
C VAL A 39 33.34 4.03 30.32
N ARG A 40 34.18 3.51 29.43
CA ARG A 40 35.25 4.21 28.67
C ARG A 40 36.26 3.19 28.15
N LEU A 41 36.40 3.14 26.81
CA LEU A 41 37.64 3.11 26.03
C LEU A 41 37.34 2.51 24.64
N ALA A 42 37.27 3.37 23.62
CA ALA A 42 37.73 3.04 22.26
C ALA A 42 39.20 3.54 22.17
N PRO A 43 40.11 3.10 21.26
CA PRO A 43 39.88 3.21 19.80
C PRO A 43 40.65 2.22 18.87
N CYS A 44 40.49 2.44 17.55
CA CYS A 44 41.40 2.15 16.42
C CYS A 44 41.36 0.79 15.70
N VAL A 45 40.71 0.72 14.53
CA VAL A 45 41.29 0.18 13.28
C VAL A 45 40.74 0.96 12.06
N ARG A 46 41.64 1.41 11.19
CA ARG A 46 41.38 2.04 9.88
C ARG A 46 40.85 1.04 8.87
N VAL A 47 39.85 1.46 8.09
CA VAL A 47 39.39 0.77 6.88
C VAL A 47 40.37 1.06 5.74
N SER A 48 41.00 0.02 5.19
CA SER A 48 41.72 0.06 3.92
C SER A 48 40.93 -0.65 2.83
N LYS A 49 40.72 0.07 1.72
CA LYS A 49 40.10 -0.35 0.46
C LYS A 49 40.55 -1.73 -0.01
N TRP A 50 39.59 -2.53 -0.50
CA TRP A 50 39.85 -3.65 -1.40
C TRP A 50 39.19 -3.37 -2.75
N THR A 51 40.01 -3.38 -3.79
CA THR A 51 39.65 -3.38 -5.22
C THR A 51 39.81 -4.79 -5.78
N GLU A 52 38.99 -5.11 -6.78
CA GLU A 52 38.82 -6.37 -7.49
C GLU A 52 40.12 -7.05 -7.99
N THR A 53 40.13 -8.39 -8.05
CA THR A 53 40.43 -9.15 -9.28
C THR A 53 40.11 -10.64 -9.13
N GLU A 54 39.51 -11.19 -10.19
CA GLU A 54 39.18 -12.60 -10.41
C GLU A 54 40.42 -13.49 -10.60
N GLY A 55 40.29 -14.80 -10.34
CA GLY A 55 41.27 -15.79 -10.81
C GLY A 55 41.28 -17.14 -10.09
N ALA A 56 40.56 -18.10 -10.67
CA ALA A 56 40.72 -19.58 -10.64
C ALA A 56 41.69 -20.25 -9.64
N ALA A 57 41.21 -21.28 -8.94
CA ALA A 57 41.69 -22.68 -9.06
C ALA A 57 40.95 -23.65 -8.12
N GLN A 58 40.93 -24.90 -8.56
CA GLN A 58 40.12 -26.05 -8.16
C GLN A 58 41.03 -27.06 -7.40
N THR A 59 40.43 -28.01 -6.65
CA THR A 59 40.90 -29.43 -6.56
C THR A 59 41.81 -29.92 -5.38
N ILE A 60 41.16 -30.67 -4.45
CA ILE A 60 41.50 -31.98 -3.79
C ILE A 60 42.57 -32.08 -2.66
N ILE A 61 42.24 -32.99 -1.72
CA ILE A 61 43.07 -33.86 -0.83
C ILE A 61 43.16 -33.30 0.60
N GLY A 62 42.84 -34.01 1.69
CA GLY A 62 42.64 -35.43 1.99
C GLY A 62 43.07 -35.64 3.45
N GLY A 63 42.44 -36.58 4.15
CA GLY A 63 42.62 -36.77 5.60
C GLY A 63 44.02 -37.25 6.02
N GLY A 64 44.35 -37.00 7.29
CA GLY A 64 45.56 -37.53 7.92
C GLY A 64 45.68 -37.08 9.37
N SER A 65 45.40 -37.99 10.30
CA SER A 65 45.65 -37.89 11.75
C SER A 65 47.11 -38.25 12.04
N LEU A 66 47.80 -37.52 12.92
CA LEU A 66 48.86 -38.07 13.78
C LEU A 66 49.27 -37.12 14.92
N ALA A 67 48.89 -37.56 16.12
CA ALA A 67 49.62 -37.65 17.38
C ALA A 67 50.45 -36.49 17.98
N VAL A 68 50.29 -36.43 19.30
CA VAL A 68 50.81 -35.52 20.32
C VAL A 68 52.03 -36.13 21.01
N GLU A 69 53.04 -35.31 21.30
CA GLU A 69 53.98 -35.37 22.45
C GLU A 69 54.63 -33.97 22.51
N GLY A 70 54.74 -33.21 23.60
CA GLY A 70 54.71 -33.48 25.04
C GLY A 70 55.95 -32.79 25.66
N LEU A 71 55.77 -31.90 26.65
CA LEU A 71 56.70 -31.42 27.71
C LEU A 71 56.24 -30.02 28.19
N SER A 72 55.34 -29.94 29.19
CA SER A 72 55.58 -30.01 30.66
C SER A 72 55.97 -28.66 31.29
N GLY A 73 55.04 -28.08 32.06
CA GLY A 73 55.24 -26.89 32.89
C GLY A 73 53.97 -26.42 33.60
N SER A 74 53.54 -27.16 34.63
CA SER A 74 52.46 -26.89 35.61
C SER A 74 52.58 -25.53 36.34
N ARG A 75 51.55 -24.82 36.86
CA ARG A 75 50.23 -25.13 37.47
C ARG A 75 49.44 -23.79 37.53
N LEU A 76 48.27 -23.67 36.89
CA LEU A 76 46.90 -23.79 37.45
C LEU A 76 46.40 -22.56 38.23
N ASP A 77 45.42 -21.84 37.64
CA ASP A 77 44.15 -21.60 38.33
C ASP A 77 42.94 -21.67 37.37
N ARG A 78 41.80 -22.02 37.95
CA ARG A 78 40.61 -22.66 37.36
C ARG A 78 39.66 -21.65 36.70
N GLY A 79 39.24 -21.91 35.46
CA GLY A 79 38.17 -21.13 34.81
C GLY A 79 37.75 -21.55 33.40
N ALA A 80 38.57 -22.32 32.67
CA ALA A 80 38.37 -22.54 31.23
C ALA A 80 38.14 -24.01 30.79
N ARG A 81 37.49 -24.84 31.63
CA ARG A 81 37.22 -26.27 31.31
C ARG A 81 35.75 -26.69 31.28
N ILE A 82 34.82 -25.77 31.02
CA ILE A 82 33.41 -26.11 30.77
C ILE A 82 32.96 -25.81 29.33
N SER A 83 33.76 -25.06 28.54
CA SER A 83 33.37 -24.65 27.18
C SER A 83 33.83 -25.58 26.05
N GLN A 84 34.81 -26.48 26.26
CA GLN A 84 35.33 -27.35 25.19
C GLN A 84 34.69 -28.75 25.11
N SER A 85 34.08 -29.25 26.20
CA SER A 85 33.42 -30.57 26.19
C SER A 85 31.97 -30.54 25.69
N LEU A 86 31.32 -29.37 25.63
CA LEU A 86 29.97 -29.24 25.05
C LEU A 86 30.00 -29.16 23.52
N PHE A 87 31.07 -28.60 22.94
CA PHE A 87 31.20 -28.45 21.49
C PHE A 87 31.51 -29.78 20.77
N SER A 88 32.22 -30.71 21.44
CA SER A 88 32.54 -32.02 20.87
C SER A 88 31.38 -33.04 20.96
N LEU A 89 30.33 -32.76 21.74
CA LEU A 89 29.18 -33.66 21.92
C LEU A 89 27.95 -33.28 21.06
N LEU A 90 27.92 -32.07 20.48
CA LEU A 90 26.82 -31.60 19.64
C LEU A 90 27.11 -31.67 18.12
N ALA A 91 28.37 -31.88 17.72
CA ALA A 91 28.77 -31.93 16.31
C ALA A 91 28.46 -33.26 15.59
N GLY A 92 27.92 -34.27 16.28
CA GLY A 92 27.64 -35.60 15.73
C GLY A 92 26.25 -35.80 15.13
N CYS A 93 25.34 -34.81 15.19
CA CYS A 93 23.92 -35.06 14.88
C CYS A 93 23.19 -33.93 14.11
N LEU A 94 23.90 -32.98 13.50
CA LEU A 94 23.27 -31.86 12.81
C LEU A 94 23.49 -31.94 11.29
N THR A 95 22.39 -31.97 10.55
CA THR A 95 22.38 -31.86 9.08
C THR A 95 22.87 -30.47 8.64
N LEU A 96 23.40 -30.35 7.42
CA LEU A 96 23.90 -29.09 6.86
C LEU A 96 22.89 -27.91 6.95
N ARG A 97 21.59 -28.22 6.96
CA ARG A 97 20.50 -27.26 7.18
C ARG A 97 20.44 -26.73 8.61
N GLN A 98 20.68 -27.57 9.61
CA GLN A 98 20.69 -27.15 11.02
C GLN A 98 21.95 -26.35 11.37
N ALA A 99 23.09 -26.66 10.74
CA ALA A 99 24.29 -25.85 10.83
C ALA A 99 24.10 -24.46 10.19
N LYS A 100 23.44 -24.37 9.02
CA LYS A 100 23.05 -23.08 8.42
C LYS A 100 22.12 -22.27 9.33
N ARG A 101 21.17 -22.92 10.01
CA ARG A 101 20.24 -22.25 10.96
C ARG A 101 20.98 -21.63 12.15
N MET A 102 21.94 -22.33 12.74
CA MET A 102 22.78 -21.79 13.82
C MET A 102 23.67 -20.64 13.36
N VAL A 103 24.20 -20.71 12.13
CA VAL A 103 25.03 -19.63 11.58
C VAL A 103 24.19 -18.39 11.27
N VAL A 104 22.96 -18.55 10.79
CA VAL A 104 22.00 -17.44 10.63
C VAL A 104 21.65 -16.84 12.00
N GLU A 105 21.36 -17.65 13.02
CA GLU A 105 21.11 -17.16 14.39
C GLU A 105 22.32 -16.42 14.99
N MET A 106 23.56 -16.87 14.74
CA MET A 106 24.78 -16.19 15.22
C MET A 106 25.10 -14.91 14.45
N VAL A 107 24.89 -14.87 13.13
CA VAL A 107 25.15 -13.69 12.28
C VAL A 107 24.09 -12.62 12.51
N VAL A 108 22.83 -13.00 12.75
CA VAL A 108 21.76 -12.05 13.12
C VAL A 108 22.07 -11.34 14.45
N LEU A 109 22.73 -12.03 15.39
CA LEU A 109 23.10 -11.46 16.69
C LEU A 109 24.35 -10.57 16.65
N THR A 110 25.14 -10.57 15.57
CA THR A 110 26.43 -9.86 15.54
C THR A 110 26.54 -8.78 14.45
N GLU A 111 25.67 -8.74 13.44
CA GLU A 111 25.72 -7.72 12.37
C GLU A 111 24.41 -6.96 12.07
N SER A 112 23.38 -7.03 12.92
CA SER A 112 22.16 -6.24 12.71
C SER A 112 21.83 -5.30 13.88
N GLY A 113 22.09 -4.01 13.68
CA GLY A 113 21.48 -2.94 14.47
C GLY A 113 19.97 -2.78 14.20
N ASN A 114 19.26 -3.87 13.89
CA ASN A 114 17.86 -3.88 13.43
C ASN A 114 17.07 -5.08 13.97
N ALA A 115 17.34 -5.50 15.22
CA ALA A 115 16.36 -6.30 15.96
C ALA A 115 15.11 -5.43 16.16
N VAL A 116 14.00 -5.77 15.49
CA VAL A 116 12.72 -5.10 15.71
C VAL A 116 12.28 -5.40 17.15
N ALA A 117 12.02 -4.35 17.92
CA ALA A 117 11.58 -4.48 19.31
C ALA A 117 10.32 -5.35 19.40
N LYS A 118 10.26 -6.23 20.41
CA LYS A 118 9.06 -7.02 20.73
C LYS A 118 7.87 -6.08 20.92
N LEU A 119 6.67 -6.52 20.50
CA LEU A 119 5.43 -5.80 20.76
C LEU A 119 5.29 -5.50 22.26
N GLY A 120 4.80 -4.28 22.56
CA GLY A 120 4.64 -3.80 23.94
C GLY A 120 3.63 -4.62 24.75
N PRO A 121 3.52 -4.38 26.06
CA PRO A 121 2.57 -5.09 26.91
C PRO A 121 1.13 -4.80 26.48
N ALA A 122 0.29 -5.83 26.50
CA ALA A 122 -1.14 -5.72 26.18
C ALA A 122 -1.87 -4.82 27.19
N THR A 123 -2.90 -4.11 26.73
CA THR A 123 -3.76 -3.26 27.58
C THR A 123 -4.85 -4.06 28.31
N ASN A 124 -5.23 -5.23 27.79
CA ASN A 124 -6.24 -6.12 28.37
C ASN A 124 -6.01 -7.60 27.93
N GLU A 125 -6.80 -8.53 28.48
CA GLU A 125 -6.65 -9.97 28.21
C GLU A 125 -6.92 -10.37 26.75
N LYS A 126 -7.96 -9.79 26.12
CA LYS A 126 -8.29 -10.02 24.70
C LYS A 126 -7.15 -9.53 23.78
N ASP A 127 -6.61 -8.35 24.06
CA ASP A 127 -5.45 -7.81 23.34
C ASP A 127 -4.23 -8.72 23.56
N SER A 128 -4.05 -9.24 24.78
CA SER A 128 -2.97 -10.19 25.08
C SER A 128 -3.09 -11.48 24.27
N GLU A 129 -4.29 -12.03 24.07
CA GLU A 129 -4.47 -13.23 23.24
C GLU A 129 -4.12 -12.97 21.78
N LYS A 130 -4.54 -11.81 21.24
CA LYS A 130 -4.24 -11.43 19.85
C LYS A 130 -2.75 -11.19 19.62
N LEU A 131 -2.07 -10.53 20.56
CA LEU A 131 -0.63 -10.32 20.50
C LEU A 131 0.14 -11.65 20.64
N ARG A 132 -0.28 -12.55 21.55
CA ARG A 132 0.29 -13.91 21.64
C ARG A 132 0.11 -14.71 20.34
N LEU A 133 -1.04 -14.58 19.68
CA LEU A 133 -1.25 -15.22 18.39
C LEU A 133 -0.25 -14.72 17.34
N ILE A 134 0.03 -13.40 17.30
CA ILE A 134 1.05 -12.83 16.41
C ILE A 134 2.42 -13.43 16.71
N GLU A 135 2.83 -13.47 17.98
CA GLU A 135 4.09 -14.09 18.38
C GLU A 135 4.15 -15.55 17.94
N GLU A 136 3.15 -16.36 18.28
CA GLU A 136 3.11 -17.79 17.98
C GLU A 136 3.26 -18.08 16.48
N VAL A 137 2.48 -17.40 15.64
CA VAL A 137 2.51 -17.67 14.19
C VAL A 137 3.77 -17.13 13.53
N THR A 138 4.36 -16.05 14.04
CA THR A 138 5.59 -15.47 13.48
C THR A 138 6.85 -16.20 13.95
N GLU A 139 6.89 -16.73 15.17
CA GLU A 139 7.96 -17.63 15.66
C GLU A 139 7.96 -18.96 14.89
N ASN A 140 6.78 -19.48 14.55
CA ASN A 140 6.61 -20.79 13.91
C ASN A 140 6.28 -20.69 12.40
N THR A 141 6.69 -19.61 11.74
CA THR A 141 6.31 -19.25 10.36
C THR A 141 6.33 -20.43 9.37
N ASP A 142 7.45 -21.13 9.24
CA ASP A 142 7.57 -22.25 8.30
C ASP A 142 6.64 -23.42 8.64
N ALA A 143 6.56 -23.78 9.92
CA ALA A 143 5.70 -24.86 10.39
C ALA A 143 4.22 -24.52 10.16
N VAL A 144 3.80 -23.27 10.41
CA VAL A 144 2.45 -22.78 10.12
C VAL A 144 2.15 -22.83 8.62
N GLN A 145 3.06 -22.37 7.76
CA GLN A 145 2.91 -22.46 6.30
C GLN A 145 2.75 -23.92 5.81
N GLY A 146 3.51 -24.85 6.40
CA GLY A 146 3.36 -26.28 6.10
C GLY A 146 1.97 -26.83 6.48
N LYS A 147 1.47 -26.46 7.67
CA LYS A 147 0.13 -26.85 8.12
C LYS A 147 -0.98 -26.26 7.24
N VAL A 148 -0.89 -24.97 6.91
CA VAL A 148 -1.85 -24.26 6.06
C VAL A 148 -1.92 -24.90 4.68
N LEU A 149 -0.78 -25.15 4.02
CA LEU A 149 -0.78 -25.81 2.72
C LEU A 149 -1.39 -27.21 2.81
N ALA A 150 -0.96 -28.02 3.79
CA ALA A 150 -1.49 -29.38 3.94
C ALA A 150 -3.01 -29.37 4.19
N GLU A 151 -3.54 -28.37 4.91
CA GLU A 151 -4.97 -28.20 5.10
C GLU A 151 -5.69 -27.84 3.80
N ILE A 152 -5.19 -26.86 3.05
CA ILE A 152 -5.75 -26.45 1.75
C ILE A 152 -5.78 -27.65 0.79
N LEU A 153 -4.66 -28.36 0.65
CA LEU A 153 -4.54 -29.50 -0.27
C LEU A 153 -5.41 -30.67 0.15
N ARG A 154 -5.47 -31.01 1.44
CA ARG A 154 -6.35 -32.08 1.92
C ARG A 154 -7.81 -31.78 1.64
N ARG A 155 -8.22 -30.53 1.87
CA ARG A 155 -9.59 -30.08 1.67
C ARG A 155 -9.96 -30.08 0.19
N ASN A 156 -9.05 -29.64 -0.67
CA ASN A 156 -9.30 -29.46 -2.10
C ASN A 156 -8.80 -30.64 -2.95
N ALA A 157 -8.39 -31.76 -2.35
CA ALA A 157 -7.77 -32.91 -3.04
C ALA A 157 -8.59 -33.42 -4.23
N GLU A 158 -9.91 -33.46 -4.08
CA GLU A 158 -10.84 -33.97 -5.10
C GLU A 158 -11.35 -32.89 -6.07
N THR A 159 -10.83 -31.66 -5.99
CA THR A 159 -11.22 -30.60 -6.92
C THR A 159 -10.74 -30.92 -8.34
N GLU A 160 -11.48 -30.47 -9.35
CA GLU A 160 -11.10 -30.67 -10.76
C GLU A 160 -9.71 -30.10 -11.04
N TYR A 161 -9.41 -28.91 -10.49
CA TYR A 161 -8.13 -28.23 -10.72
C TYR A 161 -6.94 -29.03 -10.17
N LEU A 162 -6.98 -29.53 -8.93
CA LEU A 162 -5.85 -30.30 -8.38
C LEU A 162 -5.72 -31.69 -9.02
N ARG A 163 -6.84 -32.31 -9.43
CA ARG A 163 -6.83 -33.55 -10.21
C ARG A 163 -6.25 -33.36 -11.61
N ARG A 164 -6.48 -32.21 -12.26
CA ARG A 164 -5.90 -31.85 -13.57
C ARG A 164 -4.36 -31.90 -13.56
N TYR A 165 -3.74 -31.59 -12.42
CA TYR A 165 -2.28 -31.62 -12.25
C TYR A 165 -1.79 -32.89 -11.55
N GLY A 166 -2.64 -33.91 -11.38
CA GLY A 166 -2.26 -35.22 -10.86
C GLY A 166 -1.69 -35.16 -9.45
N LEU A 167 -2.19 -34.26 -8.58
CA LEU A 167 -1.68 -34.19 -7.20
C LEU A 167 -2.02 -35.44 -6.39
N ASP A 168 -3.06 -36.19 -6.79
CA ASP A 168 -3.45 -37.52 -6.29
C ASP A 168 -3.55 -37.60 -4.76
N GLY A 169 -4.09 -36.54 -4.14
CA GLY A 169 -4.26 -36.45 -2.69
C GLY A 169 -2.98 -36.15 -1.89
N ALA A 170 -1.84 -35.89 -2.56
CA ALA A 170 -0.63 -35.46 -1.88
C ALA A 170 -0.84 -34.10 -1.19
N THR A 171 -0.28 -33.97 0.02
CA THR A 171 -0.43 -32.77 0.87
C THR A 171 0.90 -32.14 1.28
N ASP A 172 2.02 -32.70 0.81
CA ASP A 172 3.35 -32.18 1.09
C ASP A 172 3.79 -31.12 0.08
N ARG A 173 4.65 -30.19 0.53
CA ARG A 173 5.14 -29.07 -0.29
C ARG A 173 5.90 -29.53 -1.53
N THR A 174 6.63 -30.65 -1.43
CA THR A 174 7.49 -31.14 -2.52
C THR A 174 6.63 -31.58 -3.70
N ALA A 175 5.64 -32.43 -3.45
CA ALA A 175 4.69 -32.86 -4.48
C ALA A 175 3.91 -31.66 -5.07
N PHE A 176 3.46 -30.74 -4.21
CA PHE A 176 2.75 -29.53 -4.64
C PHE A 176 3.58 -28.67 -5.60
N LYS A 177 4.81 -28.30 -5.20
CA LYS A 177 5.70 -27.47 -6.01
C LYS A 177 6.13 -28.13 -7.32
N ALA A 178 6.24 -29.46 -7.33
CA ALA A 178 6.63 -30.23 -8.51
C ALA A 178 5.51 -30.37 -9.55
N LYS A 179 4.24 -30.42 -9.11
CA LYS A 179 3.10 -30.75 -9.98
C LYS A 179 2.22 -29.54 -10.33
N VAL A 180 2.03 -28.61 -9.39
CA VAL A 180 1.10 -27.50 -9.58
C VAL A 180 1.85 -26.31 -10.19
N PRO A 181 1.41 -25.78 -11.35
CA PRO A 181 2.09 -24.67 -12.01
C PRO A 181 1.82 -23.34 -11.31
N VAL A 182 2.73 -22.40 -11.49
CA VAL A 182 2.52 -20.99 -11.15
C VAL A 182 1.69 -20.35 -12.25
N VAL A 183 0.59 -19.68 -11.88
CA VAL A 183 -0.43 -19.21 -12.83
C VAL A 183 -0.74 -17.72 -12.68
N ALA A 184 -1.16 -17.09 -13.77
CA ALA A 184 -1.78 -15.77 -13.80
C ALA A 184 -3.33 -15.89 -13.75
N TYR A 185 -4.03 -14.76 -13.84
CA TYR A 185 -5.50 -14.76 -13.83
C TYR A 185 -6.08 -15.38 -15.09
N GLU A 186 -5.42 -15.14 -16.22
CA GLU A 186 -5.81 -15.58 -17.55
C GLU A 186 -5.83 -17.11 -17.64
N ASP A 187 -4.91 -17.79 -16.95
CA ASP A 187 -4.86 -19.26 -16.88
C ASP A 187 -6.04 -19.86 -16.09
N LEU A 188 -6.58 -19.11 -15.12
CA LEU A 188 -7.73 -19.51 -14.29
C LEU A 188 -9.07 -19.02 -14.84
N GLN A 189 -9.05 -18.13 -15.84
CA GLN A 189 -10.25 -17.52 -16.40
C GLN A 189 -11.28 -18.55 -16.90
N PRO A 190 -10.90 -19.66 -17.57
CA PRO A 190 -11.87 -20.67 -18.00
C PRO A 190 -12.65 -21.30 -16.83
N ASP A 191 -11.95 -21.64 -15.74
CA ASP A 191 -12.55 -22.24 -14.55
C ASP A 191 -13.44 -21.23 -13.81
N ILE A 192 -12.98 -19.98 -13.69
CA ILE A 192 -13.77 -18.88 -13.11
C ILE A 192 -15.05 -18.62 -13.91
N GLN A 193 -14.97 -18.64 -15.24
CA GLN A 193 -16.12 -18.37 -16.11
C GLN A 193 -17.16 -19.49 -16.02
N ARG A 194 -16.75 -20.76 -15.89
CA ARG A 194 -17.67 -21.87 -15.64
C ARG A 194 -18.45 -21.68 -14.34
N ILE A 195 -17.77 -21.33 -13.26
CA ILE A 195 -18.41 -21.07 -11.95
C ILE A 195 -19.36 -19.86 -12.05
N ALA A 196 -18.92 -18.77 -12.69
CA ALA A 196 -19.73 -17.58 -12.93
C ALA A 196 -20.97 -17.86 -13.79
N ASN A 197 -20.90 -18.84 -14.70
CA ASN A 197 -22.02 -19.26 -15.55
C ASN A 197 -22.95 -20.27 -14.89
N GLY A 198 -22.68 -20.69 -13.64
CA GLY A 198 -23.59 -21.56 -12.88
C GLY A 198 -23.07 -22.95 -12.58
N ASP A 199 -21.85 -23.32 -13.02
CA ASP A 199 -21.25 -24.60 -12.61
C ASP A 199 -21.02 -24.58 -11.07
N ARG A 200 -21.54 -25.60 -10.39
CA ARG A 200 -21.46 -25.77 -8.93
C ARG A 200 -20.66 -27.01 -8.52
N SER A 201 -20.07 -27.71 -9.49
CA SER A 201 -19.12 -28.78 -9.20
C SER A 201 -17.87 -28.22 -8.51
N ALA A 202 -17.13 -29.08 -7.81
CA ALA A 202 -15.91 -28.70 -7.09
C ALA A 202 -14.74 -28.45 -8.06
N ILE A 203 -14.77 -27.31 -8.78
CA ILE A 203 -13.74 -26.96 -9.77
C ILE A 203 -12.46 -26.51 -9.08
N LEU A 204 -12.55 -25.44 -8.28
CA LEU A 204 -11.39 -24.83 -7.59
C LEU A 204 -11.34 -25.17 -6.10
N SER A 205 -12.51 -25.33 -5.46
CA SER A 205 -12.65 -25.55 -4.02
C SER A 205 -13.67 -26.63 -3.74
N ALA A 206 -13.44 -27.43 -2.69
CA ALA A 206 -14.45 -28.35 -2.17
C ALA A 206 -15.60 -27.61 -1.47
N HIS A 207 -15.37 -26.38 -1.02
CA HIS A 207 -16.42 -25.53 -0.48
C HIS A 207 -17.08 -24.73 -1.60
N PRO A 208 -18.42 -24.57 -1.59
CA PRO A 208 -19.10 -23.77 -2.59
C PRO A 208 -18.58 -22.34 -2.64
N ILE A 209 -18.32 -21.83 -3.85
CA ILE A 209 -18.01 -20.43 -4.05
C ILE A 209 -19.24 -19.60 -3.67
N SER A 210 -19.06 -18.73 -2.68
CA SER A 210 -20.14 -17.95 -2.09
C SER A 210 -20.43 -16.66 -2.86
N GLU A 211 -19.40 -16.02 -3.38
CA GLU A 211 -19.46 -14.82 -4.21
C GLU A 211 -18.13 -14.66 -4.98
N PHE A 212 -18.11 -13.68 -5.89
CA PHE A 212 -16.88 -13.21 -6.54
C PHE A 212 -16.50 -11.85 -6.00
N LEU A 213 -15.27 -11.75 -5.48
CA LEU A 213 -14.68 -10.49 -5.09
C LEU A 213 -14.07 -9.83 -6.32
N THR A 214 -14.56 -8.65 -6.69
CA THR A 214 -14.04 -7.94 -7.86
C THR A 214 -12.73 -7.23 -7.48
N SER A 215 -11.63 -7.62 -8.11
CA SER A 215 -10.34 -6.95 -7.94
C SER A 215 -10.38 -5.56 -8.59
N SER A 216 -9.50 -4.68 -8.12
CA SER A 216 -9.21 -3.43 -8.84
C SER A 216 -8.22 -3.63 -9.99
N GLY A 217 -7.48 -4.75 -9.99
CA GLY A 217 -6.76 -5.19 -11.17
C GLY A 217 -7.73 -5.69 -12.25
N THR A 218 -7.47 -5.32 -13.50
CA THR A 218 -8.28 -5.70 -14.65
C THR A 218 -7.59 -6.76 -15.51
N SER A 219 -8.39 -7.50 -16.28
CA SER A 219 -7.94 -8.37 -17.37
C SER A 219 -8.90 -8.14 -18.54
N ALA A 220 -8.36 -7.86 -19.72
CA ALA A 220 -9.12 -7.40 -20.89
C ALA A 220 -10.06 -6.19 -20.59
N GLY A 221 -9.62 -5.26 -19.74
CA GLY A 221 -10.39 -4.05 -19.37
C GLY A 221 -11.52 -4.26 -18.36
N GLU A 222 -11.78 -5.49 -17.91
CA GLU A 222 -12.81 -5.82 -16.92
C GLU A 222 -12.19 -6.23 -15.58
N ARG A 223 -12.87 -5.94 -14.46
CA ARG A 223 -12.41 -6.31 -13.10
C ARG A 223 -12.22 -7.82 -12.98
N LYS A 224 -11.09 -8.31 -12.46
CA LYS A 224 -10.89 -9.75 -12.20
C LYS A 224 -11.92 -10.28 -11.19
N LEU A 225 -12.54 -11.42 -11.48
CA LEU A 225 -13.48 -12.10 -10.59
C LEU A 225 -12.74 -13.10 -9.72
N ILE A 226 -12.58 -12.79 -8.44
CA ILE A 226 -11.84 -13.64 -7.51
C ILE A 226 -12.83 -14.50 -6.70
N PRO A 227 -12.80 -15.84 -6.82
CA PRO A 227 -13.69 -16.69 -6.05
C PRO A 227 -13.37 -16.59 -4.54
N THR A 228 -14.40 -16.53 -3.70
CA THR A 228 -14.26 -16.63 -2.25
C THR A 228 -15.24 -17.62 -1.67
N ILE A 229 -14.84 -18.29 -0.59
CA ILE A 229 -15.72 -19.13 0.22
C ILE A 229 -16.16 -18.39 1.48
N LYS A 230 -17.26 -18.83 2.11
CA LYS A 230 -17.84 -18.18 3.29
C LYS A 230 -16.84 -18.05 4.45
N GLU A 231 -16.05 -19.09 4.70
CA GLU A 231 -15.04 -19.15 5.77
C GLU A 231 -13.91 -18.12 5.60
N ASP A 232 -13.66 -17.61 4.39
CA ASP A 232 -12.63 -16.58 4.21
C ASP A 232 -12.99 -15.26 4.91
N LEU A 233 -14.28 -15.01 5.17
CA LEU A 233 -14.70 -13.87 6.00
C LEU A 233 -14.18 -13.99 7.43
N ASP A 234 -14.13 -15.19 8.00
CA ASP A 234 -13.63 -15.41 9.37
C ASP A 234 -12.12 -15.13 9.44
N ARG A 235 -11.36 -15.52 8.42
CA ARG A 235 -9.93 -15.18 8.29
C ARG A 235 -9.73 -13.67 8.13
N ARG A 236 -10.53 -12.99 7.31
CA ARG A 236 -10.48 -11.51 7.17
C ARG A 236 -10.76 -10.82 8.51
N GLN A 237 -11.81 -11.27 9.21
CA GLN A 237 -12.17 -10.75 10.52
C GLN A 237 -11.06 -11.00 11.55
N LEU A 238 -10.38 -12.15 11.49
CA LEU A 238 -9.22 -12.41 12.32
C LEU A 238 -8.14 -11.35 12.09
N LEU A 239 -7.76 -11.07 10.83
CA LEU A 239 -6.73 -10.06 10.54
C LEU A 239 -7.14 -8.66 11.00
N TYR A 240 -8.40 -8.25 10.78
CA TYR A 240 -8.92 -6.98 11.33
C TYR A 240 -8.80 -6.93 12.87
N SER A 241 -9.10 -8.04 13.55
CA SER A 241 -9.03 -8.11 15.01
C SER A 241 -7.61 -7.97 15.59
N LEU A 242 -6.56 -8.06 14.75
CA LEU A 242 -5.17 -7.88 15.17
C LEU A 242 -4.71 -6.42 15.14
N GLN A 243 -5.40 -5.54 14.39
CA GLN A 243 -4.96 -4.17 14.17
C GLN A 243 -4.95 -3.33 15.45
N MET A 244 -6.07 -3.30 16.17
CA MET A 244 -6.22 -2.48 17.37
C MET A 244 -5.30 -2.93 18.52
N PRO A 245 -5.16 -4.23 18.83
CA PRO A 245 -4.18 -4.69 19.82
C PRO A 245 -2.75 -4.24 19.52
N VAL A 246 -2.33 -4.27 18.25
CA VAL A 246 -1.02 -3.76 17.84
C VAL A 246 -0.95 -2.24 18.01
N LEU A 247 -1.96 -1.50 17.55
CA LEU A 247 -2.02 -0.04 17.68
C LEU A 247 -1.99 0.43 19.13
N ASN A 248 -2.69 -0.28 20.03
CA ASN A 248 -2.77 0.04 21.46
C ASN A 248 -1.40 -0.04 22.16
N CYS A 249 -0.45 -0.80 21.61
CA CYS A 249 0.93 -0.83 22.09
C CYS A 249 1.68 0.50 21.86
N TYR A 250 1.21 1.33 20.93
CA TYR A 250 1.86 2.58 20.52
C TYR A 250 1.03 3.82 20.85
N VAL A 251 -0.30 3.72 20.78
CA VAL A 251 -1.22 4.84 21.00
C VAL A 251 -2.26 4.43 22.04
N PRO A 252 -2.03 4.73 23.33
CA PRO A 252 -2.94 4.33 24.39
C PRO A 252 -4.23 5.17 24.40
N GLY A 253 -5.27 4.63 25.03
CA GLY A 253 -6.54 5.34 25.28
C GLY A 253 -7.38 5.57 24.03
N LEU A 254 -7.31 4.68 23.03
CA LEU A 254 -8.18 4.72 21.85
C LEU A 254 -9.60 4.20 22.14
N ASP A 255 -9.76 3.42 23.21
CA ASP A 255 -11.02 2.95 23.78
C ASP A 255 -11.86 4.05 24.43
N GLN A 256 -11.27 5.22 24.68
CA GLN A 256 -11.93 6.36 25.35
C GLN A 256 -12.65 7.31 24.39
N GLY A 257 -12.70 6.97 23.10
CA GLY A 257 -13.31 7.82 22.09
C GLY A 257 -13.69 7.05 20.84
N LYS A 258 -13.79 7.75 19.72
CA LYS A 258 -14.34 7.25 18.47
C LYS A 258 -13.35 7.39 17.31
N GLY A 259 -13.51 6.52 16.33
CA GLY A 259 -12.89 6.67 15.01
C GLY A 259 -13.85 7.33 14.02
N LEU A 260 -13.42 8.41 13.38
CA LEU A 260 -14.10 8.96 12.20
C LEU A 260 -13.53 8.28 10.95
N TYR A 261 -14.26 7.30 10.42
CA TYR A 261 -13.88 6.60 9.20
C TYR A 261 -14.88 6.87 8.08
N PHE A 262 -14.38 7.33 6.94
CA PHE A 262 -15.15 7.49 5.71
C PHE A 262 -15.10 6.20 4.90
N LEU A 263 -16.15 5.37 5.05
CA LEU A 263 -16.25 4.04 4.47
C LEU A 263 -17.39 3.98 3.45
N PHE A 264 -17.16 3.36 2.30
CA PHE A 264 -18.11 3.36 1.19
C PHE A 264 -18.31 1.96 0.63
N VAL A 265 -19.56 1.58 0.42
CA VAL A 265 -19.91 0.48 -0.49
C VAL A 265 -19.80 0.96 -1.94
N LYS A 266 -19.43 0.04 -2.83
CA LYS A 266 -19.46 0.23 -4.28
C LYS A 266 -20.50 -0.70 -4.92
N SER A 267 -20.84 -0.43 -6.18
CA SER A 267 -21.80 -1.20 -6.97
C SER A 267 -21.55 -2.72 -6.93
N GLU A 268 -22.64 -3.48 -6.87
CA GLU A 268 -22.65 -4.93 -6.94
C GLU A 268 -23.30 -5.38 -8.26
N MET A 269 -22.96 -6.59 -8.74
CA MET A 269 -23.62 -7.23 -9.88
C MET A 269 -23.91 -8.70 -9.62
N LYS A 270 -24.73 -9.32 -10.48
CA LYS A 270 -24.94 -10.77 -10.51
C LYS A 270 -24.26 -11.36 -11.74
N THR A 271 -23.56 -12.47 -11.55
CA THR A 271 -23.07 -13.30 -12.67
C THR A 271 -24.23 -14.02 -13.36
N PRO A 272 -24.08 -14.56 -14.58
CA PRO A 272 -25.14 -15.36 -15.22
C PRO A 272 -25.64 -16.55 -14.39
N GLY A 273 -24.77 -17.12 -13.56
CA GLY A 273 -25.12 -18.15 -12.59
C GLY A 273 -25.61 -17.60 -11.25
N GLU A 274 -26.10 -16.37 -11.13
CA GLU A 274 -26.69 -15.77 -9.91
C GLU A 274 -25.75 -15.57 -8.69
N LEU A 275 -24.45 -15.81 -8.82
CA LEU A 275 -23.47 -15.42 -7.79
C LEU A 275 -23.32 -13.91 -7.76
N THR A 276 -23.22 -13.33 -6.56
CA THR A 276 -22.90 -11.92 -6.39
C THR A 276 -21.44 -11.66 -6.79
N ALA A 277 -21.19 -10.56 -7.51
CA ALA A 277 -19.87 -10.05 -7.82
C ALA A 277 -19.74 -8.61 -7.33
N ARG A 278 -18.82 -8.35 -6.40
CA ARG A 278 -18.64 -7.02 -5.77
C ARG A 278 -17.25 -6.84 -5.14
N PRO A 279 -16.80 -5.60 -4.87
CA PRO A 279 -15.51 -5.41 -4.21
C PRO A 279 -15.46 -6.03 -2.80
N VAL A 280 -14.27 -6.46 -2.38
CA VAL A 280 -14.09 -7.14 -1.08
C VAL A 280 -14.55 -6.32 0.12
N LEU A 281 -14.36 -5.00 0.09
CA LEU A 281 -14.82 -4.11 1.16
C LEU A 281 -16.34 -3.96 1.16
N THR A 282 -16.98 -3.89 -0.02
CA THR A 282 -18.44 -3.95 -0.12
C THR A 282 -18.95 -5.26 0.49
N SER A 283 -18.35 -6.41 0.15
CA SER A 283 -18.69 -7.70 0.75
C SER A 283 -18.54 -7.69 2.27
N TYR A 284 -17.43 -7.16 2.79
CA TYR A 284 -17.19 -7.06 4.22
C TYR A 284 -18.20 -6.17 4.94
N TYR A 285 -18.46 -4.95 4.47
CA TYR A 285 -19.44 -4.04 5.09
C TYR A 285 -20.86 -4.61 5.03
N ASN A 286 -21.20 -5.34 3.97
CA ASN A 286 -22.49 -6.00 3.85
C ASN A 286 -22.62 -7.30 4.67
N SER A 287 -21.54 -7.78 5.28
CA SER A 287 -21.53 -9.02 6.06
C SER A 287 -22.02 -8.84 7.49
N GLU A 288 -22.45 -9.94 8.10
CA GLU A 288 -22.83 -10.01 9.51
C GLU A 288 -21.67 -9.63 10.45
N HIS A 289 -20.44 -9.92 10.05
CA HIS A 289 -19.24 -9.54 10.80
C HIS A 289 -19.11 -8.03 11.00
N PHE A 290 -19.63 -7.22 10.08
CA PHE A 290 -19.59 -5.77 10.18
C PHE A 290 -20.90 -5.20 10.73
N LYS A 291 -22.05 -5.65 10.20
CA LYS A 291 -23.38 -5.16 10.57
C LYS A 291 -23.72 -5.46 12.02
N ASN A 292 -23.43 -6.68 12.46
CA ASN A 292 -23.75 -7.20 13.78
C ASN A 292 -22.49 -7.45 14.61
N ARG A 293 -21.44 -6.64 14.39
CA ARG A 293 -20.20 -6.73 15.16
C ARG A 293 -20.49 -6.55 16.66
N PRO A 294 -19.88 -7.36 17.54
CA PRO A 294 -20.03 -7.17 18.98
C PRO A 294 -19.48 -5.79 19.37
N TYR A 295 -19.99 -5.23 20.47
CA TYR A 295 -19.43 -4.02 21.02
C TYR A 295 -17.94 -4.19 21.29
N ASP A 296 -17.14 -3.27 20.76
CA ASP A 296 -15.70 -3.22 20.92
C ASP A 296 -15.32 -1.77 21.15
N PRO A 297 -14.84 -1.39 22.35
CA PRO A 297 -14.55 0.01 22.68
C PRO A 297 -13.48 0.60 21.76
N TYR A 298 -12.59 -0.23 21.20
CA TYR A 298 -11.58 0.22 20.25
C TYR A 298 -12.15 0.52 18.86
N ASN A 299 -13.33 0.00 18.51
CA ASN A 299 -13.94 0.10 17.17
C ASN A 299 -15.33 0.76 17.18
N VAL A 300 -15.50 1.78 18.04
CA VAL A 300 -16.66 2.67 18.01
C VAL A 300 -16.45 3.73 16.92
N TYR A 301 -17.29 3.71 15.89
CA TYR A 301 -17.22 4.65 14.77
C TYR A 301 -18.27 5.73 14.88
N THR A 302 -17.96 6.93 14.36
CA THR A 302 -18.95 8.03 14.26
C THR A 302 -20.01 7.74 13.21
N SER A 303 -19.64 7.04 12.13
CA SER A 303 -20.47 6.77 10.96
C SER A 303 -21.48 5.64 11.24
N PRO A 304 -22.79 5.89 11.14
CA PRO A 304 -23.80 4.83 11.25
C PRO A 304 -23.66 3.82 10.11
N THR A 305 -23.92 2.54 10.39
CA THR A 305 -23.87 1.47 9.38
C THR A 305 -24.80 1.78 8.19
N ALA A 306 -25.98 2.37 8.42
CA ALA A 306 -26.89 2.77 7.35
C ALA A 306 -26.27 3.79 6.38
N ALA A 307 -25.47 4.74 6.88
CA ALA A 307 -24.77 5.72 6.04
C ALA A 307 -23.65 5.05 5.22
N ILE A 308 -22.91 4.11 5.80
CA ILE A 308 -21.85 3.35 5.13
C ILE A 308 -22.40 2.47 4.00
N LEU A 309 -23.58 1.87 4.23
CA LEU A 309 -24.26 0.98 3.29
C LEU A 309 -25.13 1.70 2.26
N CYS A 310 -25.26 3.02 2.36
CA CYS A 310 -25.97 3.82 1.37
C CYS A 310 -25.24 3.74 0.02
N THR A 311 -25.98 3.37 -1.03
CA THR A 311 -25.44 3.19 -2.38
C THR A 311 -25.19 4.52 -3.11
N ASP A 312 -25.84 5.60 -2.66
CA ASP A 312 -25.60 6.95 -3.15
C ASP A 312 -24.38 7.54 -2.45
N ALA A 313 -23.32 7.77 -3.22
CA ALA A 313 -22.05 8.27 -2.69
C ALA A 313 -22.16 9.66 -2.06
N PHE A 314 -23.03 10.54 -2.58
CA PHE A 314 -23.25 11.87 -2.01
C PHE A 314 -23.94 11.76 -0.65
N GLN A 315 -25.03 11.01 -0.57
CA GLN A 315 -25.79 10.84 0.68
C GLN A 315 -24.97 10.12 1.75
N SER A 316 -24.22 9.08 1.36
CA SER A 316 -23.28 8.39 2.23
C SER A 316 -22.22 9.34 2.80
N MET A 317 -21.54 10.10 1.95
CA MET A 317 -20.51 11.06 2.36
C MET A 317 -21.09 12.17 3.25
N TYR A 318 -22.23 12.74 2.88
CA TYR A 318 -22.89 13.81 3.63
C TYR A 318 -23.25 13.35 5.04
N ALA A 319 -23.90 12.20 5.17
CA ALA A 319 -24.32 11.66 6.46
C ALA A 319 -23.12 11.30 7.35
N GLN A 320 -22.07 10.68 6.79
CA GLN A 320 -20.85 10.35 7.54
C GLN A 320 -20.12 11.62 8.01
N MET A 321 -20.00 12.64 7.15
CA MET A 321 -19.40 13.92 7.51
C MET A 321 -20.19 14.59 8.64
N LEU A 322 -21.51 14.68 8.51
CA LEU A 322 -22.38 15.28 9.53
C LEU A 322 -22.26 14.57 10.88
N CYS A 323 -22.30 13.23 10.90
CA CYS A 323 -22.14 12.45 12.13
C CYS A 323 -20.74 12.65 12.76
N GLY A 324 -19.70 12.80 11.94
CA GLY A 324 -18.35 13.11 12.39
C GLY A 324 -18.20 14.51 12.98
N LEU A 325 -18.91 15.50 12.44
CA LEU A 325 -18.93 16.87 12.94
C LEU A 325 -19.67 16.98 14.28
N LEU A 326 -20.83 16.32 14.41
CA LEU A 326 -21.63 16.29 15.64
C LEU A 326 -20.86 15.66 16.82
N GLN A 327 -20.01 14.68 16.53
CA GLN A 327 -19.24 13.94 17.54
C GLN A 327 -17.78 14.38 17.62
N ARG A 328 -17.45 15.59 17.14
CA ARG A 328 -16.07 16.03 16.88
C ARG A 328 -15.11 15.91 18.07
N VAL A 329 -15.62 16.06 19.30
CA VAL A 329 -14.81 16.02 20.53
C VAL A 329 -14.45 14.60 20.94
N ASP A 330 -15.23 13.60 20.52
CA ASP A 330 -14.96 12.19 20.81
C ASP A 330 -13.94 11.60 19.81
N VAL A 331 -13.65 12.28 18.70
CA VAL A 331 -12.82 11.73 17.62
C VAL A 331 -11.35 11.70 18.02
N LEU A 332 -10.80 10.49 18.13
CA LEU A 332 -9.39 10.23 18.45
C LEU A 332 -8.56 9.81 17.24
N ARG A 333 -9.21 9.39 16.15
CA ARG A 333 -8.56 8.98 14.90
C ARG A 333 -9.48 9.28 13.72
N VAL A 334 -8.89 9.77 12.64
CA VAL A 334 -9.60 10.10 11.39
C VAL A 334 -9.03 9.23 10.28
N GLY A 335 -9.87 8.66 9.43
CA GLY A 335 -9.36 7.72 8.44
C GLY A 335 -10.30 7.41 7.29
N ALA A 336 -9.73 6.68 6.34
CA ALA A 336 -10.39 6.03 5.21
C ALA A 336 -9.47 4.89 4.77
N VAL A 337 -9.96 3.98 3.92
CA VAL A 337 -9.12 2.88 3.43
C VAL A 337 -7.88 3.42 2.70
N PHE A 338 -8.07 4.38 1.80
CA PHE A 338 -7.02 5.01 1.02
C PHE A 338 -6.93 6.51 1.33
N ALA A 339 -5.72 7.07 1.23
CA ALA A 339 -5.45 8.50 1.38
C ALA A 339 -6.35 9.38 0.50
N SER A 340 -6.58 8.98 -0.75
CA SER A 340 -7.47 9.68 -1.67
C SER A 340 -8.92 9.73 -1.19
N GLY A 341 -9.41 8.69 -0.51
CA GLY A 341 -10.74 8.66 0.09
C GLY A 341 -10.91 9.72 1.18
N LEU A 342 -9.91 9.88 2.05
CA LEU A 342 -9.92 10.92 3.09
C LEU A 342 -9.81 12.32 2.48
N LEU A 343 -8.95 12.52 1.48
CA LEU A 343 -8.85 13.79 0.75
C LEU A 343 -10.17 14.18 0.09
N ARG A 344 -10.92 13.21 -0.46
CA ARG A 344 -12.26 13.45 -1.00
C ARG A 344 -13.25 13.87 0.08
N ALA A 345 -13.19 13.30 1.29
CA ALA A 345 -14.02 13.74 2.41
C ALA A 345 -13.69 15.19 2.83
N ILE A 346 -12.41 15.55 2.89
CA ILE A 346 -11.98 16.93 3.16
C ILE A 346 -12.49 17.89 2.07
N ARG A 347 -12.37 17.49 0.81
CA ARG A 347 -12.90 18.26 -0.32
C ARG A 347 -14.42 18.39 -0.26
N PHE A 348 -15.12 17.33 0.15
CA PHE A 348 -16.56 17.38 0.35
C PHE A 348 -16.94 18.42 1.40
N LEU A 349 -16.21 18.47 2.53
CA LEU A 349 -16.40 19.50 3.53
C LEU A 349 -16.14 20.91 2.97
N GLN A 350 -15.09 21.11 2.17
CA GLN A 350 -14.83 22.40 1.50
C GLN A 350 -16.00 22.90 0.66
N LEU A 351 -16.71 21.97 0.00
CA LEU A 351 -17.80 22.28 -0.92
C LEU A 351 -19.16 22.41 -0.23
N HIS A 352 -19.36 21.71 0.90
CA HIS A 352 -20.68 21.53 1.51
C HIS A 352 -20.77 21.97 2.97
N TRP A 353 -19.74 22.63 3.53
CA TRP A 353 -19.76 23.05 4.93
C TRP A 353 -20.94 23.98 5.26
N GLN A 354 -21.41 24.82 4.33
CA GLN A 354 -22.56 25.69 4.57
C GLN A 354 -23.84 24.88 4.80
N ASP A 355 -24.10 23.88 3.93
CA ASP A 355 -25.26 22.99 4.08
C ASP A 355 -25.18 22.21 5.41
N LEU A 356 -23.99 21.67 5.73
CA LEU A 356 -23.74 20.95 6.97
C LEU A 356 -23.96 21.85 8.21
N CYS A 357 -23.49 23.10 8.18
CA CYS A 357 -23.71 24.06 9.26
C CYS A 357 -25.19 24.42 9.41
N ASN A 358 -25.93 24.56 8.31
CA ASN A 358 -27.36 24.84 8.33
C ASN A 358 -28.13 23.68 8.98
N ASP A 359 -27.81 22.44 8.62
CA ASP A 359 -28.45 21.25 9.20
C ASP A 359 -28.18 21.15 10.71
N ILE A 360 -26.94 21.39 11.14
CA ILE A 360 -26.54 21.43 12.56
C ILE A 360 -27.27 22.56 13.30
N ALA A 361 -27.31 23.78 12.73
CA ALA A 361 -27.95 24.94 13.34
C ALA A 361 -29.49 24.79 13.43
N ALA A 362 -30.10 24.03 12.51
CA ALA A 362 -31.52 23.77 12.47
C ALA A 362 -31.92 22.51 13.27
N GLY A 363 -30.98 21.61 13.55
CA GLY A 363 -31.29 20.29 14.12
C GLY A 363 -32.14 19.44 13.16
N SER A 364 -31.97 19.62 11.85
CA SER A 364 -32.76 18.89 10.85
C SER A 364 -31.94 18.61 9.61
N LEU A 365 -32.11 17.42 9.04
CA LEU A 365 -31.32 16.95 7.90
C LEU A 365 -31.88 17.47 6.57
N THR A 366 -30.98 17.92 5.69
CA THR A 366 -31.29 18.43 4.35
C THR A 366 -32.17 17.48 3.52
N THR A 367 -33.05 18.04 2.68
CA THR A 367 -33.89 17.28 1.75
C THR A 367 -33.11 16.62 0.62
N LYS A 368 -31.83 17.00 0.43
CA LYS A 368 -30.90 16.34 -0.51
C LYS A 368 -30.58 14.89 -0.11
N VAL A 369 -30.67 14.57 1.19
CA VAL A 369 -30.61 13.19 1.67
C VAL A 369 -32.04 12.63 1.66
N THR A 370 -32.29 11.71 0.74
CA THR A 370 -33.61 11.12 0.47
C THR A 370 -33.74 9.69 0.99
N ASP A 371 -32.63 8.98 1.20
CA ASP A 371 -32.61 7.60 1.68
C ASP A 371 -33.22 7.50 3.10
N PRO A 372 -34.35 6.78 3.27
CA PRO A 372 -35.04 6.71 4.56
C PRO A 372 -34.20 6.10 5.69
N SER A 373 -33.33 5.13 5.36
CA SER A 373 -32.50 4.45 6.36
C SER A 373 -31.39 5.37 6.85
N VAL A 374 -30.79 6.15 5.94
CA VAL A 374 -29.81 7.19 6.30
C VAL A 374 -30.47 8.28 7.14
N ARG A 375 -31.65 8.77 6.73
CA ARG A 375 -32.39 9.79 7.48
C ARG A 375 -32.71 9.34 8.90
N ALA A 376 -33.19 8.12 9.07
CA ALA A 376 -33.49 7.55 10.38
C ALA A 376 -32.24 7.47 11.27
N ALA A 377 -31.14 6.94 10.73
CA ALA A 377 -29.89 6.78 11.48
C ALA A 377 -29.25 8.13 11.89
N VAL A 378 -29.34 9.15 11.05
CA VAL A 378 -28.80 10.49 11.36
C VAL A 378 -29.70 11.23 12.35
N ALA A 379 -31.03 11.04 12.30
CA ALA A 379 -31.97 11.72 13.18
C ALA A 379 -31.74 11.41 14.68
N GLU A 380 -31.19 10.23 14.99
CA GLU A 380 -30.81 9.87 16.37
C GLU A 380 -29.71 10.79 16.93
N LEU A 381 -28.77 11.23 16.08
CA LEU A 381 -27.65 12.10 16.45
C LEU A 381 -27.99 13.58 16.28
N LEU A 382 -28.75 13.93 15.24
CA LEU A 382 -29.18 15.30 14.92
C LEU A 382 -30.57 15.57 15.51
N SER A 383 -30.69 15.49 16.83
CA SER A 383 -31.98 15.58 17.52
C SER A 383 -32.30 16.99 18.07
N GLN A 384 -31.30 17.85 18.19
CA GLN A 384 -31.43 19.21 18.73
C GLN A 384 -30.63 20.21 17.88
N PRO A 385 -31.12 21.45 17.70
CA PRO A 385 -30.36 22.52 17.06
C PRO A 385 -29.09 22.87 17.85
N ASP A 386 -27.94 22.94 17.19
CA ASP A 386 -26.66 23.38 17.79
C ASP A 386 -26.05 24.55 17.01
N ARG A 387 -26.50 25.77 17.33
CA ARG A 387 -25.99 26.99 16.69
C ARG A 387 -24.55 27.32 17.07
N ALA A 388 -24.09 26.85 18.24
CA ALA A 388 -22.72 27.11 18.69
C ALA A 388 -21.72 26.29 17.87
N LEU A 389 -21.99 25.00 17.67
CA LEU A 389 -21.20 24.15 16.79
C LEU A 389 -21.25 24.65 15.35
N ALA A 390 -22.42 24.98 14.83
CA ALA A 390 -22.55 25.51 13.48
C ALA A 390 -21.74 26.81 13.28
N GLY A 391 -21.80 27.75 14.23
CA GLY A 391 -21.01 28.98 14.21
C GLY A 391 -19.51 28.72 14.26
N PHE A 392 -19.06 27.79 15.11
CA PHE A 392 -17.67 27.35 15.17
C PHE A 392 -17.19 26.76 13.83
N LEU A 393 -17.95 25.84 13.24
CA LEU A 393 -17.60 25.21 11.97
C LEU A 393 -17.56 26.22 10.81
N ALA A 394 -18.51 27.15 10.78
CA ALA A 394 -18.53 28.23 9.81
C ALA A 394 -17.29 29.14 9.94
N ALA A 395 -16.89 29.46 11.18
CA ALA A 395 -15.70 30.24 11.44
C ALA A 395 -14.42 29.54 11.00
N GLU A 396 -14.30 28.21 11.19
CA GLU A 396 -13.12 27.45 10.73
C GLU A 396 -13.09 27.27 9.20
N CYS A 397 -14.22 26.94 8.58
CA CYS A 397 -14.28 26.61 7.14
C CYS A 397 -14.19 27.85 6.24
N SER A 398 -14.53 29.04 6.75
CA SER A 398 -14.54 30.30 5.96
C SER A 398 -13.18 31.02 5.89
N LYS A 399 -12.14 30.56 6.62
CA LYS A 399 -10.82 31.23 6.72
C LYS A 399 -10.00 31.27 5.43
N GLY A 400 -10.42 30.59 4.36
CA GLY A 400 -9.68 30.49 3.09
C GLY A 400 -8.46 29.56 3.17
N ASP A 401 -7.68 29.62 4.25
CA ASP A 401 -6.59 28.69 4.57
C ASP A 401 -7.11 27.45 5.32
N TRP A 402 -6.84 26.28 4.73
CA TRP A 402 -7.27 24.97 5.22
C TRP A 402 -6.12 24.14 5.81
N ALA A 403 -4.93 24.72 5.97
CA ALA A 403 -3.84 24.08 6.70
C ALA A 403 -4.29 23.68 8.11
N GLY A 404 -4.01 22.44 8.50
CA GLY A 404 -4.38 21.89 9.81
C GLY A 404 -5.89 21.82 10.09
N ILE A 405 -6.74 21.89 9.06
CA ILE A 405 -8.20 21.87 9.24
C ILE A 405 -8.68 20.64 10.03
N ILE A 406 -8.01 19.48 9.87
CA ILE A 406 -8.40 18.25 10.59
C ILE A 406 -8.24 18.46 12.10
N THR A 407 -7.12 18.99 12.58
CA THR A 407 -6.91 19.24 14.01
C THR A 407 -7.70 20.43 14.53
N ARG A 408 -8.11 21.38 13.68
CA ARG A 408 -9.01 22.47 14.10
C ARG A 408 -10.43 21.94 14.33
N ILE A 409 -10.95 21.12 13.40
CA ILE A 409 -12.29 20.56 13.49
C ILE A 409 -12.34 19.38 14.47
N TRP A 410 -11.38 18.47 14.45
CA TRP A 410 -11.31 17.29 15.32
C TRP A 410 -10.05 17.36 16.20
N PRO A 411 -10.08 18.13 17.30
CA PRO A 411 -8.88 18.53 18.04
C PRO A 411 -8.22 17.40 18.82
N ASN A 412 -8.94 16.33 19.11
CA ASN A 412 -8.42 15.17 19.84
C ASN A 412 -7.85 14.08 18.92
N THR A 413 -7.79 14.34 17.61
CA THR A 413 -7.25 13.38 16.62
C THR A 413 -5.77 13.12 16.89
N LYS A 414 -5.43 11.86 17.16
CA LYS A 414 -4.07 11.39 17.46
C LYS A 414 -3.29 11.03 16.19
N TYR A 415 -3.97 10.50 15.16
CA TYR A 415 -3.36 10.10 13.90
C TYR A 415 -4.39 9.98 12.77
N LEU A 416 -3.89 9.90 11.54
CA LEU A 416 -4.65 9.55 10.34
C LEU A 416 -4.49 8.06 10.03
N ASP A 417 -5.58 7.30 9.93
CA ASP A 417 -5.55 5.89 9.51
C ASP A 417 -5.90 5.78 8.03
N VAL A 418 -4.87 5.71 7.19
CA VAL A 418 -4.99 5.74 5.73
C VAL A 418 -3.80 5.03 5.09
N ILE A 419 -4.06 4.24 4.04
CA ILE A 419 -2.98 3.68 3.22
C ILE A 419 -2.31 4.82 2.44
N VAL A 420 -1.03 5.06 2.73
CA VAL A 420 -0.12 6.00 2.03
C VAL A 420 1.13 5.30 1.47
N THR A 421 1.09 3.97 1.32
CA THR A 421 2.13 3.19 0.63
C THR A 421 1.82 2.99 -0.86
N GLY A 422 2.81 2.59 -1.64
CA GLY A 422 2.67 2.38 -3.08
C GLY A 422 2.19 3.64 -3.80
N ALA A 423 1.19 3.51 -4.68
CA ALA A 423 0.65 4.64 -5.44
C ALA A 423 0.03 5.74 -4.54
N MET A 424 -0.40 5.42 -3.31
CA MET A 424 -1.00 6.42 -2.42
C MET A 424 0.04 7.35 -1.77
N ALA A 425 1.33 7.05 -1.88
CA ALA A 425 2.40 7.90 -1.34
C ALA A 425 2.39 9.32 -1.93
N GLN A 426 1.85 9.49 -3.14
CA GLN A 426 1.69 10.80 -3.79
C GLN A 426 0.78 11.78 -3.02
N TYR A 427 0.00 11.30 -2.06
CA TYR A 427 -0.93 12.12 -1.28
C TYR A 427 -0.39 12.54 0.10
N ILE A 428 0.82 12.10 0.47
CA ILE A 428 1.42 12.36 1.79
C ILE A 428 1.46 13.86 2.07
N SER A 429 2.04 14.66 1.17
CA SER A 429 2.20 16.10 1.35
C SER A 429 0.87 16.85 1.47
N THR A 430 -0.14 16.44 0.70
CA THR A 430 -1.49 17.01 0.78
C THR A 430 -2.17 16.67 2.10
N LEU A 431 -1.98 15.45 2.61
CA LEU A 431 -2.49 15.05 3.92
C LEU A 431 -1.75 15.76 5.06
N GLU A 432 -0.43 15.96 4.96
CA GLU A 432 0.35 16.74 5.94
C GLU A 432 -0.18 18.18 6.04
N TYR A 433 -0.48 18.80 4.91
CA TYR A 433 -1.07 20.13 4.86
C TYR A 433 -2.41 20.19 5.61
N TYR A 434 -3.37 19.31 5.29
CA TYR A 434 -4.69 19.33 5.94
C TYR A 434 -4.67 18.85 7.40
N SER A 435 -3.70 18.00 7.76
CA SER A 435 -3.61 17.43 9.11
C SER A 435 -2.80 18.26 10.09
N GLY A 436 -1.95 19.18 9.59
CA GLY A 436 -1.00 19.88 10.45
C GLY A 436 0.15 18.96 10.90
N GLY A 437 0.47 17.93 10.12
CA GLY A 437 1.57 16.99 10.40
C GLY A 437 1.23 15.84 11.35
N LEU A 438 -0.05 15.46 11.47
CA LEU A 438 -0.44 14.26 12.24
C LEU A 438 0.23 13.00 11.67
N PRO A 439 0.58 12.00 12.51
CA PRO A 439 1.08 10.72 12.04
C PRO A 439 0.11 10.05 11.07
N MET A 440 0.64 9.46 9.99
CA MET A 440 -0.13 8.68 9.02
C MET A 440 0.17 7.19 9.22
N VAL A 441 -0.87 6.45 9.60
CA VAL A 441 -0.81 5.05 9.97
C VAL A 441 -1.29 4.18 8.80
N CYS A 442 -0.41 3.31 8.32
CA CYS A 442 -0.73 2.24 7.37
C CYS A 442 -0.88 0.91 8.12
N THR A 443 -2.11 0.47 8.40
CA THR A 443 -2.37 -0.68 9.29
C THR A 443 -2.26 -2.05 8.63
N MET A 444 -2.77 -2.22 7.40
CA MET A 444 -2.94 -3.54 6.77
C MET A 444 -2.46 -3.55 5.31
N TYR A 445 -2.03 -4.74 4.87
CA TYR A 445 -1.81 -5.08 3.46
C TYR A 445 -2.71 -6.26 3.08
N ALA A 446 -3.60 -6.04 2.11
CA ALA A 446 -4.63 -7.00 1.69
C ALA A 446 -5.05 -6.77 0.23
N SER A 447 -5.70 -7.77 -0.36
CA SER A 447 -6.31 -7.70 -1.70
C SER A 447 -7.66 -8.43 -1.74
N SER A 448 -8.30 -8.44 -2.92
CA SER A 448 -9.52 -9.23 -3.15
C SER A 448 -9.22 -10.74 -3.14
N GLU A 449 -8.01 -11.13 -3.56
CA GLU A 449 -7.52 -12.51 -3.61
C GLU A 449 -7.20 -13.08 -2.24
N CYS A 450 -6.55 -12.30 -1.37
CA CYS A 450 -6.16 -12.74 -0.03
C CYS A 450 -5.88 -11.53 0.88
N TYR A 451 -6.13 -11.69 2.18
CA TYR A 451 -5.69 -10.73 3.19
C TYR A 451 -4.32 -11.18 3.69
N PHE A 452 -3.29 -10.36 3.50
CA PHE A 452 -1.91 -10.81 3.64
C PHE A 452 -1.36 -10.60 5.05
N GLY A 453 -1.42 -9.38 5.56
CA GLY A 453 -0.73 -9.04 6.80
C GLY A 453 -0.96 -7.63 7.31
N LEU A 454 -0.22 -7.27 8.36
CA LEU A 454 -0.35 -6.00 9.07
C LEU A 454 1.00 -5.34 9.33
N ASN A 455 0.98 -4.02 9.54
CA ASN A 455 2.14 -3.27 9.99
C ASN A 455 2.28 -3.40 11.51
N LEU A 456 3.35 -4.05 11.98
CA LEU A 456 3.62 -4.22 13.41
C LEU A 456 4.23 -2.98 14.07
N ARG A 457 4.59 -1.95 13.29
CA ARG A 457 5.07 -0.63 13.74
C ARG A 457 4.21 0.48 13.12
N PRO A 458 2.92 0.59 13.49
CA PRO A 458 1.96 1.49 12.84
C PRO A 458 2.33 2.97 12.87
N ILE A 459 3.13 3.43 13.85
CA ILE A 459 3.55 4.83 14.03
C ILE A 459 4.88 5.16 13.32
N CYS A 460 5.44 4.23 12.54
CA CYS A 460 6.63 4.52 11.73
C CYS A 460 6.35 5.61 10.66
N LYS A 461 7.40 6.23 10.14
CA LYS A 461 7.26 7.16 9.01
C LYS A 461 6.64 6.45 7.80
N PRO A 462 5.83 7.13 6.97
CA PRO A 462 5.26 6.53 5.75
C PRO A 462 6.30 5.84 4.84
N SER A 463 7.51 6.42 4.75
CA SER A 463 8.63 5.88 3.97
C SER A 463 9.28 4.63 4.54
N GLU A 464 8.96 4.24 5.77
CA GLU A 464 9.55 3.11 6.51
C GLU A 464 8.56 1.94 6.70
N VAL A 465 7.31 2.12 6.26
CA VAL A 465 6.25 1.12 6.41
C VAL A 465 6.68 -0.23 5.83
N SER A 466 6.59 -1.26 6.66
CA SER A 466 6.81 -2.65 6.30
C SER A 466 5.68 -3.50 6.88
N TYR A 467 5.11 -4.38 6.07
CA TYR A 467 4.02 -5.27 6.45
C TYR A 467 4.57 -6.65 6.77
N THR A 468 4.15 -7.22 7.90
CA THR A 468 4.45 -8.60 8.26
C THR A 468 3.33 -9.47 7.72
N ILE A 469 3.64 -10.36 6.77
CA ILE A 469 2.66 -11.30 6.23
C ILE A 469 2.33 -12.32 7.32
N MET A 470 1.03 -12.53 7.56
CA MET A 470 0.53 -13.43 8.60
C MET A 470 0.49 -14.88 8.08
N PRO A 471 1.32 -15.80 8.61
CA PRO A 471 1.52 -17.13 8.02
C PRO A 471 0.29 -18.03 8.00
N ASN A 472 -0.77 -17.68 8.73
CA ASN A 472 -2.01 -18.44 8.82
C ASN A 472 -3.09 -18.02 7.79
N MET A 473 -2.83 -17.00 6.98
CA MET A 473 -3.84 -16.44 6.07
C MET A 473 -3.98 -17.18 4.73
N GLY A 474 -2.91 -17.87 4.33
CA GLY A 474 -2.78 -18.61 3.08
C GLY A 474 -1.37 -19.18 2.98
N TYR A 475 -1.07 -19.95 1.94
CA TYR A 475 0.30 -20.39 1.66
C TYR A 475 0.96 -19.41 0.69
N PHE A 476 2.15 -18.92 1.04
CA PHE A 476 2.83 -17.81 0.39
C PHE A 476 4.17 -18.26 -0.18
N GLU A 477 4.34 -18.03 -1.47
CA GLU A 477 5.57 -18.23 -2.22
C GLU A 477 6.01 -16.92 -2.87
N PHE A 478 7.30 -16.83 -3.22
CA PHE A 478 7.92 -15.59 -3.68
C PHE A 478 8.77 -15.85 -4.91
N LEU A 479 8.40 -15.22 -6.03
CA LEU A 479 9.12 -15.30 -7.29
C LEU A 479 10.19 -14.19 -7.35
N PRO A 480 11.50 -14.51 -7.31
CA PRO A 480 12.56 -13.51 -7.30
C PRO A 480 12.50 -12.57 -8.50
N GLN A 481 12.81 -11.28 -8.32
CA GLN A 481 12.94 -10.30 -9.40
C GLN A 481 14.42 -10.04 -9.72
N GLY A 482 14.83 -10.21 -10.98
CA GLY A 482 16.19 -9.97 -11.49
C GLY A 482 16.36 -10.33 -12.98
N ASP A 483 17.49 -9.95 -13.61
CA ASP A 483 17.77 -9.99 -15.07
C ASP A 483 17.87 -11.39 -15.73
N GLY A 484 17.47 -12.46 -15.04
CA GLY A 484 17.46 -13.82 -15.59
C GLY A 484 16.23 -14.12 -16.46
N HIS A 485 16.35 -15.05 -17.41
CA HIS A 485 15.23 -15.52 -18.24
C HIS A 485 14.10 -16.14 -17.40
N VAL A 486 12.87 -15.66 -17.62
CA VAL A 486 11.64 -15.99 -16.86
C VAL A 486 11.30 -17.49 -16.81
N GLN A 487 11.73 -18.28 -17.81
CA GLN A 487 11.41 -19.71 -17.87
C GLN A 487 12.19 -20.58 -16.87
N ASP A 488 13.36 -20.13 -16.39
CA ASP A 488 14.19 -20.86 -15.42
C ASP A 488 13.84 -20.51 -13.95
N GLN A 489 13.14 -19.38 -13.74
CA GLN A 489 12.83 -18.83 -12.41
C GLN A 489 11.58 -19.42 -11.75
N SER A 490 10.67 -20.04 -12.51
CA SER A 490 9.44 -20.66 -11.98
C SER A 490 9.70 -21.93 -11.14
N GLN A 491 10.90 -22.51 -11.26
CA GLN A 491 11.36 -23.63 -10.42
C GLN A 491 12.06 -23.17 -9.12
N GLN A 492 12.28 -21.87 -8.91
CA GLN A 492 13.01 -21.31 -7.77
C GLN A 492 12.16 -20.35 -6.90
N LEU A 493 10.88 -20.63 -6.72
CA LEU A 493 10.08 -19.85 -5.76
C LEU A 493 10.59 -20.10 -4.34
N ALA A 494 10.89 -19.01 -3.63
CA ALA A 494 11.22 -19.06 -2.21
C ALA A 494 9.93 -19.24 -1.39
N ASP A 495 9.99 -20.07 -0.35
CA ASP A 495 8.95 -20.10 0.69
C ASP A 495 9.01 -18.81 1.53
N LEU A 496 7.91 -18.49 2.23
CA LEU A 496 7.84 -17.32 3.11
C LEU A 496 9.01 -17.21 4.09
N ALA A 497 9.47 -18.32 4.67
CA ALA A 497 10.58 -18.31 5.62
C ALA A 497 11.98 -18.22 4.97
N ASP A 498 12.07 -18.39 3.64
CA ASP A 498 13.34 -18.53 2.91
C ASP A 498 13.71 -17.27 2.09
N VAL A 499 12.92 -16.20 2.18
CA VAL A 499 13.21 -14.94 1.49
C VAL A 499 14.44 -14.23 2.08
N GLU A 500 15.12 -13.41 1.29
CA GLU A 500 16.36 -12.75 1.70
C GLU A 500 16.17 -11.24 1.84
N VAL A 501 16.72 -10.65 2.92
CA VAL A 501 16.67 -9.20 3.17
C VAL A 501 17.28 -8.43 2.00
N GLY A 502 16.61 -7.37 1.58
CA GLY A 502 17.03 -6.51 0.48
C GLY A 502 16.61 -6.99 -0.91
N LYS A 503 16.26 -8.27 -1.08
CA LYS A 503 15.79 -8.80 -2.37
C LYS A 503 14.32 -8.42 -2.64
N GLU A 504 13.99 -8.32 -3.93
CA GLU A 504 12.64 -8.09 -4.42
C GLU A 504 12.02 -9.36 -4.97
N TYR A 505 10.74 -9.55 -4.67
CA TYR A 505 9.98 -10.71 -5.08
C TYR A 505 8.59 -10.31 -5.56
N GLU A 506 8.06 -11.06 -6.52
CA GLU A 506 6.63 -11.05 -6.85
C GLU A 506 5.89 -12.05 -5.95
N LEU A 507 4.80 -11.59 -5.33
CA LEU A 507 3.99 -12.41 -4.43
C LEU A 507 3.17 -13.46 -5.20
N VAL A 508 3.29 -14.72 -4.77
CA VAL A 508 2.53 -15.87 -5.28
C VAL A 508 1.76 -16.51 -4.11
N ILE A 509 0.47 -16.78 -4.31
CA ILE A 509 -0.42 -17.23 -3.23
C ILE A 509 -1.14 -18.52 -3.57
N THR A 510 -1.38 -19.32 -2.53
CA THR A 510 -2.32 -20.44 -2.54
C THR A 510 -3.36 -20.24 -1.44
N THR A 511 -4.64 -20.24 -1.80
CA THR A 511 -5.76 -19.87 -0.93
C THR A 511 -6.73 -21.02 -0.70
N TYR A 512 -7.47 -20.95 0.41
CA TYR A 512 -8.53 -21.90 0.74
C TYR A 512 -9.66 -21.93 -0.31
N ALA A 513 -9.91 -20.81 -1.00
CA ALA A 513 -10.89 -20.70 -2.08
C ALA A 513 -10.45 -21.34 -3.40
N GLY A 514 -9.23 -21.89 -3.49
CA GLY A 514 -8.78 -22.67 -4.65
C GLY A 514 -7.93 -21.91 -5.66
N LEU A 515 -7.45 -20.70 -5.34
CA LEU A 515 -6.35 -20.13 -6.09
C LEU A 515 -5.09 -20.89 -5.71
N ASN A 516 -4.44 -21.56 -6.67
CA ASN A 516 -3.25 -22.38 -6.41
C ASN A 516 -2.06 -21.79 -7.17
N ARG A 517 -1.01 -21.39 -6.44
CA ARG A 517 0.20 -20.69 -6.95
C ARG A 517 -0.12 -19.53 -7.89
N TYR A 518 -1.13 -18.74 -7.52
CA TYR A 518 -1.59 -17.59 -8.27
C TYR A 518 -0.67 -16.39 -8.05
N ARG A 519 -0.22 -15.77 -9.14
CA ARG A 519 0.59 -14.55 -9.13
C ARG A 519 -0.28 -13.32 -8.86
N VAL A 520 -0.06 -12.65 -7.73
CA VAL A 520 -0.80 -11.44 -7.35
C VAL A 520 -0.41 -10.24 -8.24
N GLY A 521 0.87 -10.24 -8.66
CA GLY A 521 1.49 -9.16 -9.42
C GLY A 521 2.09 -8.05 -8.54
N ASP A 522 2.04 -8.17 -7.21
CA ASP A 522 2.66 -7.22 -6.29
C ASP A 522 4.15 -7.54 -6.12
N ILE A 523 4.99 -6.51 -6.25
CA ILE A 523 6.43 -6.58 -6.02
C ILE A 523 6.73 -6.06 -4.61
N LEU A 524 7.38 -6.90 -3.82
CA LEU A 524 7.67 -6.70 -2.41
C LEU A 524 9.17 -6.79 -2.18
N ARG A 525 9.73 -5.87 -1.40
CA ARG A 525 11.12 -5.92 -0.95
C ARG A 525 11.19 -6.35 0.50
N VAL A 526 11.99 -7.36 0.82
CA VAL A 526 12.20 -7.79 2.21
C VAL A 526 13.00 -6.73 2.95
N THR A 527 12.48 -6.20 4.06
CA THR A 527 13.15 -5.17 4.87
C THR A 527 13.74 -5.70 6.17
N GLY A 528 13.32 -6.89 6.59
CA GLY A 528 13.77 -7.52 7.82
C GLY A 528 12.84 -8.67 8.19
N PHE A 529 12.92 -9.09 9.45
CA PHE A 529 12.11 -10.17 10.02
C PHE A 529 11.55 -9.75 11.38
N TYR A 530 10.32 -10.18 11.66
CA TYR A 530 9.74 -10.20 13.00
C TYR A 530 9.66 -11.66 13.42
N ASN A 531 10.45 -12.06 14.43
CA ASN A 531 10.71 -13.47 14.71
C ASN A 531 11.20 -14.19 13.44
N ALA A 532 10.52 -15.25 12.98
CA ALA A 532 10.83 -15.93 11.72
C ALA A 532 9.97 -15.45 10.52
N ALA A 533 9.03 -14.51 10.73
CA ALA A 533 8.19 -13.98 9.67
C ALA A 533 8.86 -12.79 8.98
N PRO A 534 9.05 -12.80 7.65
CA PRO A 534 9.60 -11.65 6.94
C PRO A 534 8.67 -10.43 6.96
N GLN A 535 9.28 -9.26 6.94
CA GLN A 535 8.62 -7.97 6.77
C GLN A 535 8.91 -7.43 5.37
N PHE A 536 7.86 -6.91 4.72
CA PHE A 536 7.92 -6.47 3.34
C PHE A 536 7.54 -5.01 3.19
N ARG A 537 8.38 -4.27 2.48
CA ARG A 537 8.00 -2.99 1.89
C ARG A 537 7.30 -3.24 0.56
N PHE A 538 6.11 -2.67 0.40
CA PHE A 538 5.42 -2.64 -0.88
C PHE A 538 6.20 -1.74 -1.85
N VAL A 539 6.65 -2.30 -2.98
CA VAL A 539 7.39 -1.54 -4.01
C VAL A 539 6.38 -1.00 -5.02
N ARG A 540 5.68 -1.90 -5.72
CA ARG A 540 4.71 -1.56 -6.77
C ARG A 540 3.85 -2.77 -7.12
N ARG A 541 2.77 -2.52 -7.85
CA ARG A 541 2.08 -3.57 -8.60
C ARG A 541 2.63 -3.60 -10.03
N LYS A 542 3.01 -4.78 -10.52
CA LYS A 542 3.56 -4.99 -11.86
C LYS A 542 2.58 -4.48 -12.92
N ASN A 543 3.13 -3.90 -13.97
CA ASN A 543 2.41 -3.31 -15.10
C ASN A 543 1.49 -2.12 -14.77
N VAL A 544 1.51 -1.55 -13.56
CA VAL A 544 0.71 -0.34 -13.28
C VAL A 544 1.49 0.91 -13.67
N LEU A 545 0.92 1.71 -14.58
CA LEU A 545 1.49 2.94 -15.09
C LEU A 545 0.89 4.19 -14.42
N LEU A 546 -0.44 4.24 -14.29
CA LEU A 546 -1.18 5.35 -13.67
C LEU A 546 -2.19 4.83 -12.63
N SER A 547 -2.42 5.63 -11.58
CA SER A 547 -3.39 5.34 -10.51
C SER A 547 -3.70 6.61 -9.69
N ILE A 548 -4.98 6.97 -9.58
CA ILE A 548 -5.46 8.04 -8.69
C ILE A 548 -6.07 7.46 -7.39
N GLU A 549 -6.86 6.40 -7.50
CA GLU A 549 -7.48 5.70 -6.38
C GLU A 549 -7.25 4.19 -6.51
N SER A 550 -8.32 3.42 -6.74
CA SER A 550 -8.23 1.99 -6.97
C SER A 550 -7.97 1.65 -8.44
N ASP A 551 -8.15 2.59 -9.37
CA ASP A 551 -7.80 2.44 -10.79
C ASP A 551 -6.33 2.06 -10.95
N LYS A 552 -6.08 1.10 -11.85
CA LYS A 552 -4.75 0.65 -12.25
C LYS A 552 -4.74 0.60 -13.77
N THR A 553 -4.19 1.62 -14.41
CA THR A 553 -4.03 1.64 -15.86
C THR A 553 -2.63 1.17 -16.21
N ASP A 554 -2.53 0.18 -17.11
CA ASP A 554 -1.25 -0.31 -17.63
C ASP A 554 -0.81 0.42 -18.91
N GLU A 555 0.43 0.17 -19.33
CA GLU A 555 1.00 0.79 -20.53
C GLU A 555 0.25 0.40 -21.80
N ALA A 556 -0.22 -0.85 -21.91
CA ALA A 556 -0.93 -1.32 -23.09
C ALA A 556 -2.35 -0.71 -23.18
N GLU A 557 -3.03 -0.55 -22.05
CA GLU A 557 -4.29 0.17 -21.93
C GLU A 557 -4.13 1.64 -22.32
N LEU A 558 -3.08 2.31 -21.81
CA LEU A 558 -2.82 3.71 -22.17
C LEU A 558 -2.47 3.87 -23.66
N GLN A 559 -1.63 2.98 -24.21
CA GLN A 559 -1.28 2.96 -25.63
C GLN A 559 -2.52 2.80 -26.51
N ARG A 560 -3.38 1.81 -26.22
CA ARG A 560 -4.65 1.63 -26.95
C ARG A 560 -5.57 2.86 -26.84
N ALA A 561 -5.63 3.49 -25.67
CA ALA A 561 -6.43 4.70 -25.48
C ALA A 561 -5.93 5.87 -26.34
N VAL A 562 -4.60 6.07 -26.41
CA VAL A 562 -3.98 7.08 -27.28
C VAL A 562 -4.25 6.77 -28.75
N GLU A 563 -4.12 5.52 -29.19
CA GLU A 563 -4.39 5.10 -30.57
C GLU A 563 -5.84 5.40 -30.98
N ILE A 564 -6.81 5.03 -30.14
CA ILE A 564 -8.24 5.31 -30.38
C ILE A 564 -8.50 6.81 -30.49
N ALA A 565 -7.96 7.61 -29.56
CA ALA A 565 -8.15 9.05 -29.57
C ALA A 565 -7.45 9.72 -30.75
N SER A 566 -6.25 9.28 -31.11
CA SER A 566 -5.48 9.82 -32.24
C SER A 566 -6.21 9.64 -33.59
N ALA A 567 -7.08 8.64 -33.72
CA ALA A 567 -7.89 8.45 -34.91
C ALA A 567 -8.83 9.64 -35.21
N LEU A 568 -9.22 10.40 -34.17
CA LEU A 568 -10.03 11.61 -34.29
C LEU A 568 -9.25 12.81 -34.87
N LEU A 569 -7.92 12.75 -34.88
CA LEU A 569 -7.07 13.80 -35.43
C LEU A 569 -6.86 13.67 -36.95
N ARG A 570 -7.13 12.48 -37.54
CA ARG A 570 -6.93 12.22 -38.97
C ARG A 570 -7.61 13.21 -39.91
N PRO A 571 -8.86 13.68 -39.68
CA PRO A 571 -9.51 14.66 -40.55
C PRO A 571 -8.85 16.04 -40.55
N TYR A 572 -7.95 16.29 -39.60
CA TYR A 572 -7.22 17.55 -39.44
C TYR A 572 -5.75 17.42 -39.89
N ASP A 573 -5.40 16.33 -40.58
CA ASP A 573 -4.04 15.99 -41.00
C ASP A 573 -3.00 16.09 -39.85
N ALA A 574 -3.46 15.80 -38.63
CA ALA A 574 -2.66 15.85 -37.41
C ALA A 574 -2.42 14.44 -36.86
N THR A 575 -1.23 14.23 -36.31
CA THR A 575 -0.81 12.95 -35.70
C THR A 575 -0.12 13.20 -34.37
N VAL A 576 -0.20 12.23 -33.46
CA VAL A 576 0.57 12.24 -32.21
C VAL A 576 1.97 11.71 -32.53
N VAL A 577 2.98 12.56 -32.40
CA VAL A 577 4.39 12.20 -32.59
C VAL A 577 4.86 11.36 -31.41
N GLU A 578 4.67 11.90 -30.21
CA GLU A 578 5.01 11.25 -28.97
C GLU A 578 4.07 11.64 -27.85
N TYR A 579 4.06 10.79 -26.81
CA TYR A 579 3.28 11.05 -25.62
C TYR A 579 3.90 10.50 -24.34
N THR A 580 3.61 11.16 -23.22
CA THR A 580 3.85 10.63 -21.86
C THR A 580 2.65 10.96 -20.97
N SER A 581 2.67 10.50 -19.72
CA SER A 581 1.57 10.70 -18.79
C SER A 581 2.01 10.98 -17.36
N HIS A 582 1.08 11.49 -16.55
CA HIS A 582 1.28 11.75 -15.14
C HIS A 582 -0.04 11.66 -14.37
N ALA A 583 0.01 11.17 -13.13
CA ALA A 583 -1.12 11.18 -12.21
C ALA A 583 -1.13 12.50 -11.42
N TYR A 584 -2.01 13.44 -11.80
CA TYR A 584 -2.05 14.77 -11.22
C TYR A 584 -2.91 14.82 -9.95
N THR A 585 -2.26 15.10 -8.82
CA THR A 585 -2.89 15.05 -7.49
C THR A 585 -2.97 16.38 -6.76
N LYS A 586 -2.59 17.49 -7.41
CA LYS A 586 -2.75 18.84 -6.86
C LYS A 586 -4.23 19.26 -6.82
N SER A 587 -5.09 18.65 -7.64
CA SER A 587 -6.55 18.79 -7.56
C SER A 587 -7.17 17.63 -6.79
N ILE A 588 -8.34 17.86 -6.17
CA ILE A 588 -9.15 16.81 -5.54
C ILE A 588 -10.57 16.84 -6.16
N PRO A 589 -11.02 15.75 -6.83
CA PRO A 589 -10.26 14.53 -7.10
C PRO A 589 -9.05 14.79 -8.03
N GLY A 590 -8.04 13.91 -7.92
CA GLY A 590 -6.93 13.88 -8.87
C GLY A 590 -7.39 13.34 -10.23
N HIS A 591 -6.58 13.51 -11.27
CA HIS A 591 -6.92 13.06 -12.63
C HIS A 591 -5.66 12.70 -13.44
N TYR A 592 -5.85 12.05 -14.59
CA TYR A 592 -4.76 11.73 -15.50
C TYR A 592 -4.43 12.92 -16.39
N VAL A 593 -3.14 13.22 -16.53
CA VAL A 593 -2.61 14.20 -17.47
C VAL A 593 -1.81 13.46 -18.52
N ILE A 594 -2.15 13.65 -19.79
CA ILE A 594 -1.46 13.07 -20.94
C ILE A 594 -0.83 14.21 -21.74
N TYR A 595 0.49 14.17 -21.91
CA TYR A 595 1.22 15.15 -22.72
C TYR A 595 1.30 14.64 -24.15
N TRP A 596 0.83 15.43 -25.12
CA TRP A 596 0.87 15.11 -26.55
C TRP A 596 1.73 16.11 -27.30
N GLU A 597 2.73 15.61 -28.04
CA GLU A 597 3.40 16.37 -29.08
C GLU A 597 2.76 16.02 -30.42
N LEU A 598 2.31 17.03 -31.16
CA LEU A 598 1.54 16.85 -32.39
C LEU A 598 2.34 17.30 -33.61
N LEU A 599 2.15 16.57 -34.72
CA LEU A 599 2.64 16.94 -36.05
C LEU A 599 1.46 17.14 -37.01
N ALA A 600 1.40 18.31 -37.65
CA ALA A 600 0.43 18.63 -38.69
C ALA A 600 1.09 18.51 -40.08
N MET A 601 0.55 17.64 -40.92
CA MET A 601 1.08 17.34 -42.25
C MET A 601 0.49 18.32 -43.27
N GLY A 602 1.13 19.47 -43.51
CA GLY A 602 0.66 20.40 -44.55
C GLY A 602 1.15 21.84 -44.53
N THR A 603 1.97 22.27 -43.56
CA THR A 603 2.52 23.64 -43.52
C THR A 603 4.04 23.59 -43.57
N SER A 604 4.64 24.36 -44.48
CA SER A 604 6.09 24.41 -44.72
C SER A 604 6.89 25.14 -43.62
N ASN A 605 6.23 25.65 -42.58
CA ASN A 605 6.85 26.25 -41.40
C ASN A 605 6.13 25.75 -40.12
N GLY A 606 6.81 24.95 -39.30
CA GLY A 606 6.25 24.28 -38.13
C GLY A 606 5.73 25.18 -37.00
N GLU A 607 5.97 26.50 -37.07
CA GLU A 607 5.48 27.47 -36.09
C GLU A 607 4.08 28.02 -36.41
N GLU A 608 3.66 28.07 -37.69
CA GLU A 608 2.31 28.51 -38.09
C GLU A 608 1.27 27.37 -38.06
N ALA A 609 1.73 26.11 -37.95
CA ALA A 609 0.86 24.93 -37.93
C ALA A 609 -0.03 24.86 -36.66
N LEU A 610 0.49 25.29 -35.51
CA LEU A 610 -0.26 25.27 -34.25
C LEU A 610 -1.22 26.46 -34.08
N GLU A 611 -0.94 27.60 -34.72
CA GLU A 611 -1.92 28.71 -34.83
C GLU A 611 -3.01 28.41 -35.88
N ALA A 612 -2.71 27.56 -36.87
CA ALA A 612 -3.66 27.08 -37.89
C ALA A 612 -4.43 25.80 -37.49
N LEU A 613 -4.33 25.34 -36.24
CA LEU A 613 -5.12 24.22 -35.74
C LEU A 613 -6.58 24.65 -35.51
N GLN A 614 -7.41 24.53 -36.56
CA GLN A 614 -8.88 24.40 -36.46
C GLN A 614 -9.34 23.32 -35.44
N VAL A 615 -8.41 22.52 -34.91
CA VAL A 615 -8.54 21.59 -33.79
C VAL A 615 -9.01 22.25 -32.47
N GLN A 616 -8.81 23.55 -32.25
CA GLN A 616 -9.37 24.27 -31.10
C GLN A 616 -10.86 24.66 -31.30
N ARG A 617 -11.32 24.90 -32.54
CA ARG A 617 -12.66 25.47 -32.80
C ARG A 617 -13.80 24.44 -32.75
N ASP A 618 -13.51 23.18 -33.04
CA ASP A 618 -14.52 22.10 -33.09
C ASP A 618 -14.55 21.22 -31.82
N GLY A 619 -13.75 21.53 -30.81
CA GLY A 619 -13.65 20.73 -29.58
C GLY A 619 -13.08 19.33 -29.78
N VAL A 620 -12.31 19.06 -30.85
CA VAL A 620 -11.79 17.71 -31.13
C VAL A 620 -10.83 17.22 -30.05
N MET A 621 -10.02 18.08 -29.43
CA MET A 621 -9.14 17.68 -28.32
C MET A 621 -9.92 17.23 -27.08
N ALA A 622 -11.03 17.91 -26.77
CA ALA A 622 -11.94 17.49 -25.70
C ALA A 622 -12.59 16.13 -26.02
N ARG A 623 -12.96 15.90 -27.30
CA ARG A 623 -13.43 14.57 -27.77
C ARG A 623 -12.33 13.51 -27.72
N CYS A 624 -11.08 13.86 -27.98
CA CYS A 624 -9.93 12.97 -27.79
C CYS A 624 -9.80 12.55 -26.32
N CYS A 625 -9.92 13.50 -25.39
CA CYS A 625 -9.92 13.20 -23.96
C CYS A 625 -11.02 12.19 -23.61
N LEU A 626 -12.25 12.41 -24.07
CA LEU A 626 -13.36 11.47 -23.83
C LEU A 626 -13.11 10.10 -24.48
N ALA A 627 -12.62 10.06 -25.72
CA ALA A 627 -12.31 8.81 -26.40
C ALA A 627 -11.23 8.00 -25.67
N MET A 628 -10.23 8.67 -25.08
CA MET A 628 -9.30 8.00 -24.17
C MET A 628 -10.02 7.44 -22.94
N GLU A 629 -10.85 8.23 -22.26
CA GLU A 629 -11.60 7.77 -21.08
C GLU A 629 -12.51 6.57 -21.38
N GLU A 630 -13.14 6.51 -22.56
CA GLU A 630 -13.98 5.39 -23.01
C GLU A 630 -13.19 4.10 -23.25
N ALA A 631 -11.92 4.23 -23.65
CA ALA A 631 -11.01 3.12 -23.90
C ALA A 631 -10.35 2.59 -22.62
N LEU A 632 -10.35 3.36 -21.54
CA LEU A 632 -9.80 2.94 -20.26
C LEU A 632 -10.70 1.90 -19.57
N ASN A 633 -10.10 1.17 -18.64
CA ASN A 633 -10.72 0.01 -18.02
C ASN A 633 -11.94 0.36 -17.14
N ALA A 634 -12.72 -0.67 -16.80
CA ALA A 634 -13.97 -0.50 -16.05
C ALA A 634 -13.79 0.17 -14.68
N VAL A 635 -12.62 0.04 -14.03
CA VAL A 635 -12.35 0.68 -12.74
C VAL A 635 -12.17 2.19 -12.91
N TYR A 636 -11.40 2.64 -13.91
CA TYR A 636 -11.28 4.06 -14.24
C TYR A 636 -12.64 4.68 -14.54
N ARG A 637 -13.43 4.06 -15.44
CA ARG A 637 -14.75 4.55 -15.85
C ARG A 637 -15.74 4.58 -14.68
N GLN A 638 -15.75 3.54 -13.83
CA GLN A 638 -16.55 3.55 -12.59
C GLN A 638 -16.18 4.72 -11.69
N SER A 639 -14.88 4.95 -11.50
CA SER A 639 -14.38 5.98 -10.61
C SER A 639 -14.66 7.40 -11.12
N ARG A 640 -14.78 7.59 -12.44
CA ARG A 640 -15.25 8.83 -13.08
C ARG A 640 -16.76 9.06 -12.93
N VAL A 641 -17.57 8.01 -13.12
CA VAL A 641 -19.03 8.10 -13.26
C VAL A 641 -19.77 7.94 -11.94
N ALA A 642 -19.48 6.87 -11.22
CA ALA A 642 -20.24 6.47 -10.03
C ALA A 642 -19.59 6.98 -8.75
N ASP A 643 -18.27 6.79 -8.63
CA ASP A 643 -17.61 7.11 -7.36
C ASP A 643 -17.29 8.62 -7.27
N GLY A 644 -17.03 9.30 -8.40
CA GLY A 644 -16.51 10.67 -8.40
C GLY A 644 -15.11 10.79 -7.76
N SER A 645 -14.32 9.72 -7.83
CA SER A 645 -12.97 9.65 -7.23
C SER A 645 -11.85 10.03 -8.19
N ILE A 646 -12.14 10.15 -9.49
CA ILE A 646 -11.20 10.62 -10.52
C ILE A 646 -11.83 11.82 -11.24
N GLY A 647 -11.06 12.89 -11.44
CA GLY A 647 -11.46 14.06 -12.22
C GLY A 647 -11.38 13.81 -13.73
N PRO A 648 -11.88 14.73 -14.57
CA PRO A 648 -11.79 14.60 -16.02
C PRO A 648 -10.35 14.46 -16.51
N LEU A 649 -10.10 13.49 -17.41
CA LEU A 649 -8.80 13.35 -18.08
C LEU A 649 -8.40 14.65 -18.79
N GLU A 650 -7.14 15.01 -18.66
CA GLU A 650 -6.53 16.20 -19.26
C GLU A 650 -5.53 15.80 -20.35
N ILE A 651 -5.64 16.40 -21.54
CA ILE A 651 -4.58 16.38 -22.55
C ILE A 651 -3.90 17.74 -22.58
N ARG A 652 -2.58 17.75 -22.37
CA ARG A 652 -1.70 18.91 -22.52
C ARG A 652 -0.93 18.79 -23.83
N VAL A 653 -1.20 19.67 -24.79
CA VAL A 653 -0.45 19.73 -26.04
C VAL A 653 0.84 20.51 -25.79
N VAL A 654 1.99 19.92 -26.11
CA VAL A 654 3.31 20.55 -25.99
C VAL A 654 3.85 20.99 -27.36
N ARG A 655 4.83 21.89 -27.36
CA ARG A 655 5.48 22.38 -28.61
C ARG A 655 6.25 21.25 -29.30
N GLY A 656 6.40 21.34 -30.62
CA GLY A 656 7.32 20.45 -31.36
C GLY A 656 8.74 20.53 -30.82
N GLY A 657 9.43 19.39 -30.71
CA GLY A 657 10.76 19.27 -30.12
C GLY A 657 10.78 19.13 -28.59
N THR A 658 9.64 19.14 -27.91
CA THR A 658 9.58 19.01 -26.44
C THR A 658 10.13 17.66 -25.97
N PHE A 659 9.78 16.57 -26.66
CA PHE A 659 10.27 15.25 -26.29
C PHE A 659 11.75 15.03 -26.67
N GLU A 660 12.29 15.80 -27.61
CA GLU A 660 13.73 15.86 -27.88
C GLU A 660 14.48 16.54 -26.72
N GLU A 661 13.98 17.69 -26.24
CA GLU A 661 14.53 18.35 -25.04
C GLU A 661 14.48 17.44 -23.79
N LEU A 662 13.40 16.66 -23.65
CA LEU A 662 13.27 15.71 -22.55
C LEU A 662 14.29 14.56 -22.66
N MET A 663 14.55 14.08 -23.87
CA MET A 663 15.59 13.09 -24.14
C MET A 663 16.97 13.65 -23.79
N ASP A 664 17.30 14.87 -24.25
CA ASP A 664 18.56 15.54 -23.94
C ASP A 664 18.76 15.72 -22.43
N TYR A 665 17.69 16.09 -21.72
CA TYR A 665 17.70 16.18 -20.26
C TYR A 665 18.00 14.82 -19.62
N ALA A 666 17.37 13.73 -20.08
CA ALA A 666 17.66 12.39 -19.58
C ALA A 666 19.10 11.94 -19.86
N ILE A 667 19.62 12.23 -21.06
CA ILE A 667 21.01 11.94 -21.46
C ILE A 667 22.00 12.72 -20.59
N SER A 668 21.74 14.00 -20.31
CA SER A 668 22.57 14.84 -19.44
C SER A 668 22.69 14.28 -18.01
N ARG A 669 21.73 13.44 -17.59
CA ARG A 669 21.70 12.76 -16.29
C ARG A 669 22.17 11.31 -16.35
N GLY A 670 22.80 10.91 -17.45
CA GLY A 670 23.47 9.61 -17.60
C GLY A 670 22.66 8.53 -18.32
N ALA A 671 21.51 8.86 -18.95
CA ALA A 671 20.85 7.92 -19.83
C ALA A 671 21.68 7.68 -21.11
N SER A 672 21.82 6.41 -21.52
CA SER A 672 22.49 6.07 -22.77
C SER A 672 21.64 6.46 -23.97
N ILE A 673 22.20 7.24 -24.90
CA ILE A 673 21.53 7.70 -26.12
C ILE A 673 21.00 6.53 -26.97
N ASN A 674 21.74 5.42 -27.03
CA ASN A 674 21.38 4.25 -27.84
C ASN A 674 20.32 3.35 -27.18
N GLN A 675 19.93 3.63 -25.93
CA GLN A 675 18.97 2.84 -25.17
C GLN A 675 17.80 3.67 -24.64
N TYR A 676 17.77 4.97 -24.94
CA TYR A 676 16.70 5.84 -24.47
C TYR A 676 15.39 5.47 -25.15
N LYS A 677 14.38 5.19 -24.32
CA LYS A 677 12.97 5.09 -24.70
C LYS A 677 12.22 6.09 -23.85
N LEU A 678 11.34 6.87 -24.47
CA LEU A 678 10.53 7.83 -23.75
C LEU A 678 9.67 7.09 -22.69
N PRO A 679 9.74 7.48 -21.40
CA PRO A 679 8.92 6.85 -20.38
C PRO A 679 7.45 7.21 -20.62
N ARG A 680 6.56 6.19 -20.61
CA ARG A 680 5.12 6.39 -20.79
C ARG A 680 4.42 7.03 -19.59
N CYS A 681 5.10 7.13 -18.44
CA CYS A 681 4.67 7.88 -17.27
C CYS A 681 5.87 8.53 -16.58
N VAL A 682 5.68 9.76 -16.13
CA VAL A 682 6.70 10.58 -15.47
C VAL A 682 6.21 11.02 -14.08
N THR A 683 7.10 10.94 -13.10
CA THR A 683 6.82 11.34 -11.70
C THR A 683 7.89 12.27 -11.12
N PHE A 684 9.00 12.48 -11.84
CA PHE A 684 10.12 13.29 -11.35
C PHE A 684 9.83 14.79 -11.53
N PRO A 685 9.81 15.60 -10.47
CA PRO A 685 9.32 16.99 -10.54
C PRO A 685 10.01 17.87 -11.60
N PRO A 686 11.35 17.87 -11.75
CA PRO A 686 12.00 18.65 -12.81
C PRO A 686 11.59 18.28 -14.24
N ILE A 687 11.25 17.01 -14.49
CA ILE A 687 10.74 16.58 -15.82
C ILE A 687 9.31 17.10 -16.02
N LEU A 688 8.48 17.07 -14.98
CA LEU A 688 7.12 17.62 -15.05
C LEU A 688 7.15 19.13 -15.27
N GLU A 689 8.05 19.85 -14.60
CA GLU A 689 8.25 21.29 -14.80
C GLU A 689 8.71 21.62 -16.22
N LEU A 690 9.63 20.82 -16.79
CA LEU A 690 10.04 20.94 -18.18
C LEU A 690 8.85 20.77 -19.13
N LEU A 691 8.09 19.68 -18.99
CA LEU A 691 6.90 19.42 -19.81
C LEU A 691 5.86 20.55 -19.68
N ASP A 692 5.54 20.96 -18.44
CA ASP A 692 4.58 22.02 -18.15
C ASP A 692 5.00 23.37 -18.76
N SER A 693 6.30 23.69 -18.74
CA SER A 693 6.83 24.91 -19.35
C SER A 693 6.73 24.96 -20.88
N ARG A 694 6.49 23.80 -21.53
CA ARG A 694 6.35 23.66 -22.98
C ARG A 694 4.89 23.46 -23.43
N VAL A 695 3.93 23.47 -22.51
CA VAL A 695 2.51 23.35 -22.84
C VAL A 695 2.03 24.55 -23.66
N VAL A 696 1.39 24.27 -24.77
CA VAL A 696 0.75 25.25 -25.68
C VAL A 696 -0.73 25.36 -25.39
N SER A 697 -1.40 24.23 -25.11
CA SER A 697 -2.82 24.23 -24.77
C SER A 697 -3.20 23.05 -23.89
N THR A 698 -4.33 23.21 -23.19
CA THR A 698 -4.84 22.25 -22.21
C THR A 698 -6.31 21.98 -22.49
N HIS A 699 -6.70 20.70 -22.46
CA HIS A 699 -8.03 20.24 -22.79
C HIS A 699 -8.50 19.21 -21.78
N PHE A 700 -9.76 19.27 -21.37
CA PHE A 700 -10.36 18.31 -20.46
C PHE A 700 -11.47 17.53 -21.17
N SER A 701 -11.71 16.30 -20.71
CA SER A 701 -12.88 15.52 -21.12
C SER A 701 -14.17 16.30 -20.80
N PRO A 702 -15.07 16.54 -21.79
CA PRO A 702 -16.25 17.38 -21.64
C PRO A 702 -17.41 16.66 -20.93
N ALA A 703 -17.35 15.33 -20.81
CA ALA A 703 -18.36 14.50 -20.19
C ALA A 703 -17.70 13.29 -19.51
N PRO A 704 -18.38 12.63 -18.56
CA PRO A 704 -17.93 11.33 -18.04
C PRO A 704 -17.99 10.25 -19.14
N PRO A 705 -17.10 9.23 -19.10
CA PRO A 705 -17.18 8.09 -20.01
C PRO A 705 -18.41 7.21 -19.72
N THR A 706 -18.74 6.30 -20.63
CA THR A 706 -19.81 5.32 -20.40
C THR A 706 -19.40 4.28 -19.35
N TRP A 707 -20.27 4.06 -18.36
CA TRP A 707 -20.09 2.98 -17.40
C TRP A 707 -21.44 2.42 -16.94
N SER A 708 -21.50 1.10 -16.78
CA SER A 708 -22.60 0.43 -16.10
C SER A 708 -22.04 -0.66 -15.19
N PRO A 709 -22.80 -1.10 -14.17
CA PRO A 709 -22.38 -2.20 -13.29
C PRO A 709 -22.23 -3.55 -14.00
N HIS A 710 -22.79 -3.69 -15.21
CA HIS A 710 -22.72 -4.93 -15.99
C HIS A 710 -21.41 -5.01 -16.77
N ARG A 711 -20.73 -6.16 -16.70
CA ARG A 711 -19.57 -6.45 -17.56
C ARG A 711 -19.96 -6.34 -19.04
N ARG A 712 -19.11 -5.71 -19.85
CA ARG A 712 -19.28 -5.80 -21.32
C ARG A 712 -19.14 -7.26 -21.74
N PRO A 713 -19.97 -7.78 -22.65
CA PRO A 713 -19.77 -9.12 -23.19
C PRO A 713 -18.36 -9.21 -23.80
N ALA A 714 -17.64 -10.29 -23.50
CA ALA A 714 -16.37 -10.57 -24.18
C ALA A 714 -16.70 -10.83 -25.66
N ASN A 715 -16.20 -9.98 -26.54
CA ASN A 715 -16.23 -10.23 -27.99
C ASN A 715 -15.23 -11.33 -28.35
#